data_AF-A0A091DEV4-F1
#
_entry.id   AF-A0A091DEV4-F1
#
_cell.length_a   1.000
_cell.length_b   1.000
_cell.length_c   1.000
_cell.angle_alpha   90.00
_cell.angle_beta   90.00
_cell.angle_gamma   90.00
#
_symmetry.space_group_name_H-M   'P 1'
#
loop_
_entity.id
_entity.type
_entity.pdbx_description
1 polymer ?
#
loop_
_entity_poly.entity_id
_entity_poly.type
_entity_poly.pdbx_seq_one_letter_code
_entity_poly.pdbx_strand_id
1 'polypeptide(L)'
;MELWRQCTHWLIQCRVLPPSHRVTWEGAQVCELAQALRDGVLLCQLLNNLLPHAINLREVNLRPQMSQFLCLKNIRTFLSTCCEKFGLKRSELFEAFDLFDVQDFGKVIYTLSALSWTPIAQNKGITPGPHRRPPALPSQPKMTEYDKRCCCLREIQQTEDKYTDTLGSIQQHFMKPLQRFLKPQDMEIIFINMEDLLRVHTHFLKEMKEALATSGAPTLYQVFIKYKERFLVYGRYCSQVESASKHLDQVATAREDVQMKLEECSQRANNGRFTLRDLLMVPMQRVLKYHLLLQWSHMFLLIEDQGAQGYELFFKTRELKKKWMEHSNIYPENATANGHDFQMFSFEETTSCKACQMLLRGTFYQGYRCHRCRAPAHKECLGRVTPCGRHGPDFAGTVKRDKQHRRAQEKKRNEMGLPKMEVFQEYYGLPPPPGAFGPFLRLNPGDIVELTKAEAEQNWWEGRNTCTNEVGWFPCNRVKPYVHGPPQDLSVHLWYAGPMERAGAEGILTNRSDGTFLVRQRVKDAAEFAISIKFNVEVKHIKITTSEGLYRITERKAFRGLLELVEFYQQNSLKDCFKSLDTTLQFPYKEPERRAISKPPAGSSKYFGTAKARYDFCARDRSELSLKEGDIIKILSKKGQQGWWRGEIYGRIGWFPSNYVEEDYSEYC
;
A
#
# COMPACT_ATOMS: atom_id res chain seq x y z
N MET A 1 36.09 -2.86 17.05
CA MET A 1 34.89 -3.61 17.50
C MET A 1 33.65 -2.94 16.92
N GLU A 2 32.76 -3.69 16.27
CA GLU A 2 31.54 -3.14 15.65
C GLU A 2 30.63 -2.46 16.69
N LEU A 3 29.96 -1.36 16.34
CA LEU A 3 29.18 -0.55 17.30
C LEU A 3 28.08 -1.36 18.00
N TRP A 4 27.44 -2.32 17.32
CA TRP A 4 26.41 -3.16 17.91
C TRP A 4 26.97 -4.16 18.94
N ARG A 5 28.22 -4.62 18.78
CA ARG A 5 28.91 -5.45 19.79
C ARG A 5 29.26 -4.63 21.04
N GLN A 6 29.69 -3.39 20.87
CA GLN A 6 29.90 -2.47 22.00
C GLN A 6 28.58 -2.19 22.74
N CYS A 7 27.48 -2.00 22.00
CA CYS A 7 26.14 -1.86 22.57
C CYS A 7 25.72 -3.13 23.34
N THR A 8 26.02 -4.32 22.80
CA THR A 8 25.76 -5.60 23.47
C THR A 8 26.52 -5.70 24.79
N HIS A 9 27.81 -5.35 24.81
CA HIS A 9 28.61 -5.32 26.05
C HIS A 9 28.03 -4.35 27.08
N TRP A 10 27.61 -3.16 26.65
CA TRP A 10 26.98 -2.19 27.54
C TRP A 10 25.66 -2.72 28.13
N LEU A 11 24.81 -3.37 27.33
CA LEU A 11 23.57 -4.00 27.81
C LEU A 11 23.83 -5.13 28.83
N ILE A 12 24.95 -5.85 28.71
CA ILE A 12 25.38 -6.86 29.69
C ILE A 12 25.82 -6.18 30.99
N GLN A 13 26.61 -5.10 30.90
CA GLN A 13 27.01 -4.32 32.08
C GLN A 13 25.79 -3.71 32.80
N CYS A 14 24.77 -3.29 32.05
CA CYS A 14 23.49 -2.84 32.58
C CYS A 14 22.61 -3.98 33.13
N ARG A 15 23.08 -5.24 33.14
CA ARG A 15 22.35 -6.44 33.59
C ARG A 15 21.03 -6.68 32.85
N VAL A 16 20.98 -6.35 31.57
CA VAL A 16 19.81 -6.57 30.70
C VAL A 16 19.92 -7.88 29.92
N LEU A 17 21.13 -8.18 29.44
CA LEU A 17 21.44 -9.44 28.77
C LEU A 17 22.40 -10.27 29.64
N PRO A 18 22.20 -11.60 29.75
CA PRO A 18 23.15 -12.45 30.44
C PRO A 18 24.46 -12.57 29.62
N PRO A 19 25.64 -12.69 30.27
CA PRO A 19 26.92 -12.83 29.56
C PRO A 19 26.98 -14.05 28.63
N SER A 20 26.22 -15.10 28.94
CA SER A 20 26.11 -16.33 28.15
C SER A 20 25.10 -16.25 26.99
N HIS A 21 24.44 -15.10 26.78
CA HIS A 21 23.44 -14.96 25.73
C HIS A 21 24.06 -15.12 24.34
N ARG A 22 23.38 -15.80 23.41
CA ARG A 22 23.86 -16.09 22.03
C ARG A 22 24.41 -14.89 21.25
N VAL A 23 23.99 -13.67 21.60
CA VAL A 23 24.47 -12.40 21.01
C VAL A 23 25.94 -12.09 21.32
N THR A 24 26.54 -12.78 22.31
CA THR A 24 27.95 -12.61 22.70
C THR A 24 28.89 -13.56 21.98
N TRP A 25 28.37 -14.53 21.21
CA TRP A 25 29.19 -15.50 20.49
C TRP A 25 29.98 -14.84 19.36
N GLU A 26 31.14 -15.40 19.00
CA GLU A 26 32.01 -14.84 17.95
C GLU A 26 31.29 -14.77 16.59
N GLY A 27 30.48 -15.79 16.25
CA GLY A 27 29.67 -15.83 15.03
C GLY A 27 28.33 -15.07 15.07
N ALA A 28 28.00 -14.41 16.18
CA ALA A 28 26.72 -13.69 16.30
C ALA A 28 26.64 -12.52 15.31
N GLN A 29 25.46 -12.33 14.71
CA GLN A 29 25.19 -11.20 13.84
C GLN A 29 24.38 -10.11 14.58
N VAL A 30 24.25 -8.95 13.95
CA VAL A 30 23.45 -7.84 14.49
C VAL A 30 21.96 -8.20 14.60
N CYS A 31 21.49 -9.16 13.81
CA CYS A 31 20.08 -9.56 13.77
C CYS A 31 19.64 -10.26 15.07
N GLU A 32 20.54 -10.96 15.76
CA GLU A 32 20.28 -11.61 17.04
C GLU A 32 20.08 -10.58 18.15
N LEU A 33 20.82 -9.47 18.12
CA LEU A 33 20.60 -8.34 19.02
C LEU A 33 19.27 -7.65 18.71
N ALA A 34 18.96 -7.42 17.43
CA ALA A 34 17.67 -6.86 17.03
C ALA A 34 16.50 -7.71 17.51
N GLN A 35 16.57 -9.03 17.35
CA GLN A 35 15.56 -9.98 17.84
C GLN A 35 15.41 -9.93 19.36
N ALA A 36 16.52 -9.86 20.11
CA ALA A 36 16.48 -9.82 21.57
C ALA A 36 15.78 -8.56 22.09
N LEU A 37 15.93 -7.42 21.41
CA LEU A 37 15.35 -6.14 21.81
C LEU A 37 13.95 -5.88 21.21
N ARG A 38 13.54 -6.66 20.20
CA ARG A 38 12.38 -6.40 19.32
C ARG A 38 11.07 -6.22 20.05
N ASP A 39 10.88 -6.90 21.17
CA ASP A 39 9.64 -6.88 21.92
C ASP A 39 9.52 -5.74 22.94
N GLY A 40 10.58 -4.93 23.06
CA GLY A 40 10.67 -3.78 23.96
C GLY A 40 10.80 -4.13 25.44
N VAL A 41 10.73 -5.40 25.84
CA VAL A 41 10.76 -5.79 27.27
C VAL A 41 12.14 -5.51 27.87
N LEU A 42 13.20 -5.95 27.18
CA LEU A 42 14.57 -5.70 27.62
C LEU A 42 14.92 -4.21 27.63
N LEU A 43 14.33 -3.42 26.73
CA LEU A 43 14.49 -1.97 26.71
C LEU A 43 13.82 -1.29 27.90
N CYS A 44 12.60 -1.72 28.27
CA CYS A 44 11.96 -1.22 29.48
C CYS A 44 12.73 -1.62 30.74
N GLN A 45 13.26 -2.85 30.79
CA GLN A 45 14.09 -3.33 31.90
C GLN A 45 15.39 -2.53 32.02
N LEU A 46 16.02 -2.19 30.90
CA LEU A 46 17.21 -1.32 30.86
C LEU A 46 16.98 -0.02 31.61
N LEU A 47 15.88 0.69 31.32
CA LEU A 47 15.60 1.97 31.98
C LEU A 47 15.40 1.81 33.49
N ASN A 48 14.74 0.73 33.94
CA ASN A 48 14.59 0.44 35.37
C ASN A 48 15.91 0.08 36.06
N ASN A 49 16.84 -0.57 35.36
CA ASN A 49 18.17 -0.87 35.89
C ASN A 49 19.02 0.40 36.05
N LEU A 50 18.87 1.36 35.12
CA LEU A 50 19.58 2.65 35.16
C LEU A 50 18.96 3.61 36.17
N LEU A 51 17.63 3.72 36.20
CA LEU A 51 16.86 4.55 37.11
C LEU A 51 15.73 3.72 37.74
N PRO A 52 15.80 3.39 39.04
CA PRO A 52 14.76 2.63 39.71
C PRO A 52 13.38 3.27 39.54
N HIS A 53 12.36 2.45 39.25
CA HIS A 53 10.98 2.91 39.01
C HIS A 53 10.83 3.91 37.86
N ALA A 54 11.75 3.92 36.89
CA ALA A 54 11.59 4.66 35.64
C ALA A 54 10.31 4.25 34.91
N ILE A 55 10.01 2.95 34.86
CA ILE A 55 8.80 2.37 34.26
C ILE A 55 8.11 1.48 35.28
N ASN A 56 6.80 1.65 35.43
CA ASN A 56 5.97 0.71 36.17
C ASN A 56 5.89 -0.63 35.43
N LEU A 57 6.55 -1.68 35.95
CA LEU A 57 6.59 -3.00 35.31
C LEU A 57 5.20 -3.65 35.15
N ARG A 58 4.18 -3.19 35.90
CA ARG A 58 2.79 -3.64 35.70
C ARG A 58 2.19 -3.16 34.38
N GLU A 59 2.72 -2.08 33.80
CA GLU A 59 2.27 -1.51 32.52
C GLU A 59 3.02 -2.08 31.31
N VAL A 60 4.15 -2.77 31.56
CA VAL A 60 4.96 -3.44 30.55
C VAL A 60 4.45 -4.85 30.33
N ASN A 61 4.22 -5.22 29.07
CA ASN A 61 3.85 -6.58 28.72
C ASN A 61 5.10 -7.46 28.71
N LEU A 62 5.38 -8.16 29.82
CA LEU A 62 6.62 -8.96 29.99
C LEU A 62 6.74 -10.17 29.06
N ARG A 63 5.62 -10.64 28.50
CA ARG A 63 5.61 -11.72 27.50
C ARG A 63 4.65 -11.35 26.37
N PRO A 64 5.03 -10.42 25.50
CA PRO A 64 4.13 -9.91 24.46
C PRO A 64 3.93 -10.92 23.31
N GLN A 65 4.62 -12.07 23.32
CA GLN A 65 4.48 -13.16 22.33
C GLN A 65 4.59 -12.67 20.87
N MET A 66 5.41 -11.64 20.62
CA MET A 66 5.53 -10.96 19.32
C MET A 66 4.21 -10.37 18.78
N SER A 67 3.22 -10.15 19.65
CA SER A 67 2.05 -9.35 19.30
C SER A 67 2.48 -7.94 18.94
N GLN A 68 2.28 -7.54 17.68
CA GLN A 68 2.63 -6.21 17.17
C GLN A 68 2.11 -5.09 18.09
N PHE A 69 0.86 -5.19 18.54
CA PHE A 69 0.29 -4.17 19.42
C PHE A 69 1.03 -4.09 20.76
N LEU A 70 1.30 -5.23 21.42
CA LEU A 70 1.95 -5.26 22.72
C LEU A 70 3.43 -4.89 22.65
N CYS A 71 4.15 -5.36 21.63
CA CYS A 71 5.54 -4.99 21.38
C CYS A 71 5.66 -3.48 21.08
N LEU A 72 4.82 -2.94 20.19
CA LEU A 72 4.83 -1.51 19.92
C LEU A 72 4.45 -0.67 21.14
N LYS A 73 3.54 -1.16 22.00
CA LYS A 73 3.23 -0.51 23.28
C LYS A 73 4.49 -0.43 24.16
N ASN A 74 5.18 -1.55 24.39
CA ASN A 74 6.41 -1.59 25.19
C ASN A 74 7.50 -0.66 24.62
N ILE A 75 7.73 -0.71 23.30
CA ILE A 75 8.74 0.14 22.63
C ILE A 75 8.40 1.62 22.77
N ARG A 76 7.12 2.01 22.60
CA ARG A 76 6.68 3.40 22.80
C ARG A 76 6.82 3.84 24.25
N THR A 77 6.53 2.97 25.22
CA THR A 77 6.76 3.24 26.64
C THR A 77 8.25 3.54 26.89
N PHE A 78 9.15 2.70 26.38
CA PHE A 78 10.59 2.96 26.44
C PHE A 78 10.97 4.32 25.85
N LEU A 79 10.50 4.64 24.64
CA LEU A 79 10.82 5.91 23.96
C LEU A 79 10.29 7.13 24.73
N SER A 80 9.07 7.06 25.26
CA SER A 80 8.48 8.13 26.08
C SER A 80 9.31 8.37 27.34
N THR A 81 9.65 7.30 28.06
CA THR A 81 10.45 7.41 29.28
C THR A 81 11.86 7.91 29.03
N CYS A 82 12.49 7.54 27.91
CA CYS A 82 13.76 8.11 27.47
C CYS A 82 13.71 9.64 27.32
N CYS A 83 12.63 10.17 26.75
CA CYS A 83 12.44 11.61 26.62
C CYS A 83 12.15 12.28 27.97
N GLU A 84 11.21 11.73 28.74
CA GLU A 84 10.68 12.35 29.96
C GLU A 84 11.63 12.28 31.15
N LYS A 85 12.25 11.11 31.38
CA LYS A 85 13.07 10.84 32.57
C LYS A 85 14.57 10.87 32.32
N PHE A 86 15.00 10.59 31.09
CA PHE A 86 16.43 10.55 30.72
C PHE A 86 16.87 11.76 29.88
N GLY A 87 15.95 12.66 29.53
CA GLY A 87 16.27 13.94 28.87
C GLY A 87 16.77 13.81 27.44
N LEU A 88 16.51 12.69 26.76
CA LEU A 88 16.88 12.49 25.36
C LEU A 88 16.04 13.37 24.44
N LYS A 89 16.68 14.00 23.45
CA LYS A 89 15.99 14.80 22.44
C LYS A 89 15.27 13.89 21.44
N ARG A 90 14.17 14.35 20.85
CA ARG A 90 13.46 13.62 19.77
C ARG A 90 14.37 13.21 18.61
N SER A 91 15.36 14.01 18.25
CA SER A 91 16.35 13.69 17.21
C SER A 91 17.28 12.52 17.56
N GLU A 92 17.31 12.11 18.83
CA GLU A 92 18.16 11.04 19.36
C GLU A 92 17.38 9.75 19.58
N LEU A 93 16.06 9.78 19.38
CA LEU A 93 15.15 8.65 19.49
C LEU A 93 14.89 8.04 18.12
N PHE A 94 14.75 6.73 18.09
CA PHE A 94 14.24 5.99 16.93
C PHE A 94 12.71 5.95 16.95
N GLU A 95 12.09 5.68 15.79
CA GLU A 95 10.65 5.46 15.68
C GLU A 95 10.30 4.00 16.02
N ALA A 96 9.15 3.73 16.63
CA ALA A 96 8.85 2.36 17.13
C ALA A 96 9.02 1.24 16.08
N PHE A 97 8.76 1.53 14.80
CA PHE A 97 8.95 0.59 13.70
C PHE A 97 10.41 0.40 13.27
N ASP A 98 11.31 1.33 13.56
CA ASP A 98 12.76 1.20 13.32
C ASP A 98 13.33 -0.02 14.05
N LEU A 99 12.77 -0.36 15.21
CA LEU A 99 13.07 -1.58 15.96
C LEU A 99 12.14 -2.75 15.62
N PHE A 100 10.82 -2.55 15.69
CA PHE A 100 9.86 -3.66 15.56
C PHE A 100 9.92 -4.36 14.20
N ASP A 101 10.01 -3.59 13.11
CA ASP A 101 10.15 -4.08 11.74
C ASP A 101 11.62 -4.07 11.26
N VAL A 102 12.53 -3.64 12.13
CA VAL A 102 13.96 -3.47 11.85
C VAL A 102 14.20 -2.56 10.64
N GLN A 103 13.46 -1.45 10.53
CA GLN A 103 13.58 -0.50 9.41
C GLN A 103 14.92 0.24 9.43
N ASP A 104 15.37 0.65 10.61
CA ASP A 104 16.63 1.35 10.83
C ASP A 104 17.22 1.00 12.20
N PHE A 105 17.82 -0.18 12.29
CA PHE A 105 18.45 -0.62 13.52
C PHE A 105 19.68 0.22 13.92
N GLY A 106 20.26 0.95 12.96
CA GLY A 106 21.34 1.90 13.23
C GLY A 106 20.87 3.03 14.17
N LYS A 107 19.66 3.56 13.96
CA LYS A 107 19.04 4.52 14.90
C LYS A 107 18.81 3.92 16.28
N VAL A 108 18.42 2.66 16.38
CA VAL A 108 18.25 1.98 17.68
C VAL A 108 19.57 1.95 18.44
N ILE A 109 20.66 1.55 17.77
CA ILE A 109 22.01 1.56 18.34
C ILE A 109 22.42 2.99 18.74
N TYR A 110 22.10 3.99 17.90
CA TYR A 110 22.39 5.40 18.20
C TYR A 110 21.66 5.88 19.45
N THR A 111 20.37 5.58 19.60
CA THR A 111 19.59 5.91 20.80
C THR A 111 20.15 5.25 22.05
N LEU A 112 20.55 3.97 21.97
CA LEU A 112 21.18 3.27 23.09
C LEU A 112 22.55 3.85 23.45
N SER A 113 23.34 4.26 22.45
CA SER A 113 24.57 5.02 22.68
C SER A 113 24.24 6.35 23.37
N ALA A 114 23.32 7.15 22.84
CA ALA A 114 22.92 8.42 23.44
C ALA A 114 22.44 8.25 24.89
N LEU A 115 21.68 7.20 25.20
CA LEU A 115 21.23 6.84 26.55
C LEU A 115 22.41 6.50 27.47
N SER A 116 23.41 5.76 26.97
CA SER A 116 24.63 5.42 27.74
C SER A 116 25.45 6.65 28.14
N TRP A 117 25.36 7.73 27.36
CA TRP A 117 26.02 9.02 27.63
C TRP A 117 25.21 9.96 28.53
N THR A 118 24.03 9.55 29.00
CA THR A 118 23.26 10.38 29.94
C THR A 118 23.94 10.43 31.31
N PRO A 119 23.84 11.56 32.05
CA PRO A 119 24.37 11.64 33.41
C PRO A 119 23.85 10.52 34.33
N ILE A 120 22.58 10.14 34.16
CA ILE A 120 21.93 9.07 34.92
C ILE A 120 22.65 7.73 34.72
N ALA A 121 23.01 7.40 33.48
CA ALA A 121 23.73 6.17 33.16
C ALA A 121 25.20 6.22 33.62
N GLN A 122 25.87 7.37 33.44
CA GLN A 122 27.28 7.54 33.83
C GLN A 122 27.47 7.48 35.36
N ASN A 123 26.52 8.03 36.12
CA ASN A 123 26.55 8.00 37.59
C ASN A 123 26.45 6.58 38.18
N LYS A 124 26.07 5.57 37.38
CA LYS A 124 26.09 4.15 37.79
C LYS A 124 27.48 3.50 37.68
N GLY A 125 28.50 4.24 37.22
CA GLY A 125 29.86 3.71 37.02
C GLY A 125 29.96 2.73 35.84
N ILE A 126 28.95 2.72 34.95
CA ILE A 126 28.93 1.87 33.76
C ILE A 126 29.66 2.62 32.64
N THR A 127 30.65 1.98 32.01
CA THR A 127 31.37 2.58 30.89
C THR A 127 30.38 2.91 29.77
N PRO A 128 30.25 4.18 29.34
CA PRO A 128 29.33 4.53 28.28
C PRO A 128 29.71 3.82 26.98
N GLY A 129 28.71 3.59 26.12
CA GLY A 129 28.92 3.06 24.77
C GLY A 129 29.71 4.03 23.88
N PRO A 130 29.92 3.72 22.59
CA PRO A 130 30.76 4.53 21.70
C PRO A 130 30.39 6.03 21.69
N HIS A 131 31.40 6.92 21.72
CA HIS A 131 31.29 8.38 21.87
C HIS A 131 30.58 9.09 20.68
N ARG A 132 29.76 10.12 20.97
CA ARG A 132 28.98 10.91 20.01
C ARG A 132 29.80 11.70 18.97
N ARG A 133 29.79 11.19 17.75
CA ARG A 133 29.35 11.80 16.46
C ARG A 133 29.92 10.82 15.43
N PRO A 134 29.11 10.18 14.58
CA PRO A 134 29.72 9.64 13.38
C PRO A 134 30.07 10.85 12.48
N PRO A 135 31.35 11.18 12.21
CA PRO A 135 31.64 11.69 10.87
C PRO A 135 31.03 10.66 9.92
N ALA A 136 30.18 11.11 8.98
CA ALA A 136 29.42 10.30 8.03
C ALA A 136 29.87 8.83 8.04
N LEU A 137 29.22 8.01 8.87
CA LEU A 137 29.61 6.61 9.03
C LEU A 137 29.66 6.02 7.62
N PRO A 138 30.74 5.32 7.24
CA PRO A 138 30.61 4.34 6.17
C PRO A 138 29.42 3.49 6.58
N SER A 139 28.40 3.44 5.72
CA SER A 139 27.12 2.78 5.98
C SER A 139 27.39 1.48 6.73
N GLN A 140 27.02 1.43 8.02
CA GLN A 140 27.00 0.16 8.74
C GLN A 140 26.18 -0.81 7.89
N PRO A 141 26.58 -2.09 7.78
CA PRO A 141 25.92 -3.03 6.90
C PRO A 141 24.44 -3.05 7.27
N LYS A 142 23.63 -2.45 6.41
CA LYS A 142 22.17 -2.58 6.48
C LYS A 142 21.92 -4.07 6.40
N MET A 143 21.12 -4.63 7.31
CA MET A 143 20.72 -6.03 7.26
C MET A 143 20.36 -6.37 5.82
N THR A 144 21.06 -7.36 5.27
CA THR A 144 20.86 -7.78 3.89
C THR A 144 19.45 -8.35 3.75
N GLU A 145 18.93 -8.39 2.53
CA GLU A 145 17.66 -9.07 2.28
C GLU A 145 17.71 -10.55 2.71
N TYR A 146 18.89 -11.17 2.63
CA TYR A 146 19.16 -12.50 3.14
C TYR A 146 18.99 -12.61 4.67
N ASP A 147 19.54 -11.67 5.44
CA ASP A 147 19.41 -11.66 6.91
C ASP A 147 17.93 -11.48 7.33
N LYS A 148 17.19 -10.64 6.61
CA LYS A 148 15.75 -10.43 6.83
C LYS A 148 14.97 -11.71 6.53
N ARG A 149 15.27 -12.39 5.44
CA ARG A 149 14.66 -13.69 5.10
C ARG A 149 14.91 -14.72 6.20
N CYS A 150 16.16 -14.85 6.67
CA CYS A 150 16.51 -15.78 7.74
C CYS A 150 15.75 -15.47 9.05
N CYS A 151 15.55 -14.18 9.39
CA CYS A 151 14.71 -13.77 10.51
C CYS A 151 13.25 -14.22 10.33
N CYS A 152 12.66 -14.02 9.16
CA CYS A 152 11.28 -14.44 8.88
C CYS A 152 11.10 -15.96 8.98
N LEU A 153 12.03 -16.75 8.43
CA LEU A 153 11.99 -18.21 8.52
C LEU A 153 12.04 -18.68 9.98
N ARG A 154 12.92 -18.08 10.79
CA ARG A 154 13.00 -18.36 12.23
C ARG A 154 11.71 -17.95 12.96
N GLU A 155 11.11 -16.82 12.60
CA GLU A 155 9.86 -16.34 13.20
C GLU A 155 8.70 -17.29 12.92
N ILE A 156 8.58 -17.81 11.69
CA ILE A 156 7.57 -18.82 11.34
C ILE A 156 7.72 -20.04 12.24
N GLN A 157 8.93 -20.59 12.35
CA GLN A 157 9.20 -21.76 13.17
C GLN A 157 8.94 -21.52 14.66
N GLN A 158 9.52 -20.46 15.23
CA GLN A 158 9.42 -20.16 16.65
C GLN A 158 7.97 -19.91 17.09
N THR A 159 7.20 -19.21 16.26
CA THR A 159 5.79 -18.96 16.56
C THR A 159 4.93 -20.20 16.39
N GLU A 160 5.29 -21.13 15.50
CA GLU A 160 4.62 -22.42 15.35
C GLU A 160 4.95 -23.39 16.49
N ASP A 161 6.22 -23.45 16.91
CA ASP A 161 6.67 -24.16 18.12
C ASP A 161 5.84 -23.69 19.31
N LYS A 162 5.80 -22.37 19.53
CA LYS A 162 5.10 -21.80 20.68
C LYS A 162 3.58 -22.04 20.63
N TYR A 163 3.00 -22.00 19.44
CA TYR A 163 1.58 -22.28 19.25
C TYR A 163 1.24 -23.74 19.55
N THR A 164 2.03 -24.68 19.03
CA THR A 164 1.85 -26.12 19.28
C THR A 164 2.03 -26.44 20.76
N ASP A 165 3.02 -25.84 21.43
CA ASP A 165 3.19 -25.95 22.90
C ASP A 165 1.97 -25.42 23.65
N THR A 166 1.34 -24.35 23.16
CA THR A 166 0.15 -23.77 23.79
C THR A 166 -1.04 -24.73 23.67
N LEU A 167 -1.26 -25.32 22.49
CA LEU A 167 -2.28 -26.37 22.30
C LEU A 167 -2.02 -27.59 23.21
N GLY A 168 -0.76 -28.03 23.29
CA GLY A 168 -0.35 -29.11 24.19
C GLY A 168 -0.60 -28.77 25.67
N SER A 169 -0.30 -27.52 26.06
CA SER A 169 -0.55 -27.02 27.41
C SER A 169 -2.05 -27.03 27.76
N ILE A 170 -2.93 -26.64 26.83
CA ILE A 170 -4.38 -26.71 27.04
C ILE A 170 -4.82 -28.16 27.27
N GLN A 171 -4.34 -29.10 26.44
CA GLN A 171 -4.68 -30.51 26.60
C GLN A 171 -4.19 -31.08 27.94
N GLN A 172 -2.92 -30.87 28.28
CA GLN A 172 -2.30 -31.49 29.46
C GLN A 172 -2.74 -30.85 30.77
N HIS A 173 -2.86 -29.52 30.81
CA HIS A 173 -3.08 -28.78 32.06
C HIS A 173 -4.52 -28.33 32.28
N PHE A 174 -5.37 -28.34 31.25
CA PHE A 174 -6.80 -28.00 31.41
C PHE A 174 -7.70 -29.17 31.07
N MET A 175 -7.62 -29.73 29.86
CA MET A 175 -8.54 -30.80 29.43
C MET A 175 -8.46 -32.02 30.35
N LYS A 176 -7.27 -32.62 30.51
CA LYS A 176 -7.10 -33.83 31.34
C LYS A 176 -7.53 -33.62 32.80
N PRO A 177 -7.17 -32.52 33.49
CA PRO A 177 -7.66 -32.29 34.86
C PRO A 177 -9.16 -32.04 34.95
N LEU A 178 -9.75 -31.29 34.01
CA LEU A 178 -11.18 -30.94 34.03
C LEU A 178 -12.11 -32.10 33.68
N GLN A 179 -11.61 -33.16 33.02
CA GLN A 179 -12.39 -34.39 32.76
C GLN A 179 -12.98 -35.01 34.04
N ARG A 180 -12.36 -34.79 35.21
CA ARG A 180 -12.88 -35.30 36.50
C ARG A 180 -13.98 -34.43 37.09
N PHE A 181 -14.12 -33.19 36.63
CA PHE A 181 -15.04 -32.19 37.17
C PHE A 181 -16.22 -31.93 36.23
N LEU A 182 -16.02 -32.07 34.92
CA LEU A 182 -16.99 -31.75 33.87
C LEU A 182 -17.57 -33.01 33.24
N LYS A 183 -18.83 -32.94 32.79
CA LYS A 183 -19.45 -34.04 32.05
C LYS A 183 -18.83 -34.12 30.64
N PRO A 184 -18.88 -35.29 29.97
CA PRO A 184 -18.37 -35.43 28.60
C PRO A 184 -18.98 -34.42 27.62
N GLN A 185 -20.26 -34.08 27.78
CA GLN A 185 -20.95 -33.06 26.97
C GLN A 185 -20.36 -31.66 27.17
N ASP A 186 -20.08 -31.27 28.42
CA ASP A 186 -19.44 -29.98 28.72
C ASP A 186 -18.03 -29.92 28.14
N MET A 187 -17.29 -31.03 28.24
CA MET A 187 -15.95 -31.16 27.65
C MET A 187 -15.98 -30.99 26.12
N GLU A 188 -16.95 -31.59 25.43
CA GLU A 188 -17.09 -31.47 23.97
C GLU A 188 -17.46 -30.03 23.56
N ILE A 189 -18.36 -29.37 24.31
CA ILE A 189 -18.76 -27.99 24.04
C ILE A 189 -17.60 -27.02 24.26
N ILE A 190 -16.87 -27.15 25.38
CA ILE A 190 -15.82 -26.19 25.78
C ILE A 190 -14.57 -26.34 24.91
N PHE A 191 -14.17 -27.57 24.58
CA PHE A 191 -12.91 -27.82 23.87
C PHE A 191 -13.08 -28.14 22.37
N ILE A 192 -14.32 -28.33 21.90
CA ILE A 192 -14.67 -28.48 20.48
C ILE A 192 -13.87 -29.60 19.81
N ASN A 193 -12.89 -29.26 18.97
CA ASN A 193 -11.97 -30.17 18.30
C ASN A 193 -10.49 -29.81 18.58
N MET A 194 -10.19 -29.36 19.80
CA MET A 194 -8.84 -28.93 20.19
C MET A 194 -7.78 -30.03 20.03
N GLU A 195 -8.12 -31.29 20.26
CA GLU A 195 -7.19 -32.41 20.06
C GLU A 195 -6.84 -32.62 18.57
N ASP A 196 -7.81 -32.40 17.68
CA ASP A 196 -7.56 -32.45 16.23
C ASP A 196 -6.63 -31.32 15.79
N LEU A 197 -6.84 -30.11 16.31
CA LEU A 197 -5.95 -28.98 16.06
C LEU A 197 -4.53 -29.31 16.53
N LEU A 198 -4.37 -29.78 17.76
CA LEU A 198 -3.06 -30.18 18.29
C LEU A 198 -2.41 -31.22 17.38
N ARG A 199 -3.14 -32.29 17.01
CA ARG A 199 -2.64 -33.34 16.12
C ARG A 199 -2.18 -32.79 14.77
N VAL A 200 -2.98 -31.96 14.11
CA VAL A 200 -2.62 -31.36 12.80
C VAL A 200 -1.37 -30.49 12.95
N HIS A 201 -1.30 -29.65 13.98
CA HIS A 201 -0.18 -28.73 14.18
C HIS A 201 1.11 -29.43 14.61
N THR A 202 1.04 -30.52 15.39
CA THR A 202 2.23 -31.33 15.70
C THR A 202 2.86 -31.91 14.43
N HIS A 203 2.06 -32.42 13.49
CA HIS A 203 2.58 -32.94 12.22
C HIS A 203 3.07 -31.82 11.31
N PHE A 204 2.33 -30.70 11.24
CA PHE A 204 2.71 -29.53 10.46
C PHE A 204 4.05 -28.95 10.91
N LEU A 205 4.26 -28.79 12.23
CA LEU A 205 5.51 -28.31 12.81
C LEU A 205 6.68 -29.24 12.50
N LYS A 206 6.47 -30.56 12.55
CA LYS A 206 7.49 -31.55 12.20
C LYS A 206 7.95 -31.39 10.74
N GLU A 207 7.00 -31.41 9.79
CA GLU A 207 7.32 -31.26 8.37
C GLU A 207 7.90 -29.87 8.05
N MET A 208 7.46 -28.82 8.75
CA MET A 208 8.01 -27.48 8.63
C MET A 208 9.49 -27.42 9.07
N LYS A 209 9.84 -28.03 10.21
CA LYS A 209 11.23 -28.11 10.69
C LYS A 209 12.12 -28.85 9.71
N GLU A 210 11.65 -29.97 9.15
CA GLU A 210 12.36 -30.72 8.12
C GLU A 210 12.62 -29.87 6.86
N ALA A 211 11.61 -29.12 6.40
CA ALA A 211 11.75 -28.21 5.26
C ALA A 211 12.72 -27.04 5.54
N LEU A 212 12.71 -26.49 6.76
CA LEU A 212 13.59 -25.39 7.18
C LEU A 212 15.04 -25.81 7.43
N ALA A 213 15.30 -27.09 7.72
CA ALA A 213 16.64 -27.61 7.94
C ALA A 213 17.48 -27.65 6.64
N THR A 214 16.82 -27.65 5.48
CA THR A 214 17.49 -27.63 4.17
C THR A 214 17.94 -26.21 3.84
N SER A 215 19.18 -26.04 3.35
CA SER A 215 19.72 -24.72 3.00
C SER A 215 18.79 -23.96 2.04
N GLY A 216 18.41 -22.72 2.41
CA GLY A 216 17.48 -21.88 1.65
C GLY A 216 15.99 -22.18 1.88
N ALA A 217 15.64 -23.28 2.57
CA ALA A 217 14.27 -23.75 2.82
C ALA A 217 13.37 -23.82 1.56
N PRO A 218 13.83 -24.45 0.45
CA PRO A 218 13.13 -24.40 -0.84
C PRO A 218 11.78 -25.12 -0.83
N THR A 219 11.58 -26.11 0.05
CA THR A 219 10.36 -26.94 0.10
C THR A 219 9.30 -26.42 1.08
N LEU A 220 9.57 -25.32 1.81
CA LEU A 220 8.67 -24.81 2.85
C LEU A 220 7.25 -24.52 2.32
N TYR A 221 7.13 -23.96 1.12
CA TYR A 221 5.83 -23.63 0.51
C TYR A 221 4.95 -24.88 0.27
N GLN A 222 5.56 -26.03 -0.01
CA GLN A 222 4.84 -27.28 -0.25
C GLN A 222 4.15 -27.76 1.01
N VAL A 223 4.78 -27.57 2.18
CA VAL A 223 4.19 -27.88 3.49
C VAL A 223 2.91 -27.06 3.69
N PHE A 224 2.94 -25.74 3.43
CA PHE A 224 1.74 -24.90 3.55
C PHE A 224 0.61 -25.29 2.58
N ILE A 225 0.94 -25.62 1.33
CA ILE A 225 -0.06 -26.07 0.35
C ILE A 225 -0.70 -27.40 0.80
N LYS A 226 0.13 -28.36 1.24
CA LYS A 226 -0.32 -29.67 1.73
C LYS A 226 -1.26 -29.56 2.93
N TYR A 227 -0.99 -28.62 3.84
CA TYR A 227 -1.78 -28.46 5.07
C TYR A 227 -2.99 -27.52 4.91
N LYS A 228 -3.13 -26.83 3.77
CA LYS A 228 -4.29 -25.96 3.49
C LYS A 228 -5.63 -26.67 3.68
N GLU A 229 -5.78 -27.86 3.09
CA GLU A 229 -7.02 -28.65 3.22
C GLU A 229 -7.16 -29.26 4.62
N ARG A 230 -6.04 -29.64 5.25
CA ARG A 230 -6.03 -30.16 6.62
C ARG A 230 -6.45 -29.10 7.64
N PHE A 231 -6.19 -27.82 7.37
CA PHE A 231 -6.64 -26.71 8.22
C PHE A 231 -8.13 -26.37 8.07
N LEU A 232 -8.89 -27.04 7.21
CA LEU A 232 -10.35 -26.87 7.18
C LEU A 232 -11.04 -27.26 8.50
N VAL A 233 -10.36 -28.05 9.36
CA VAL A 233 -10.79 -28.33 10.73
C VAL A 233 -11.00 -27.08 11.60
N TYR A 234 -10.37 -25.95 11.24
CA TYR A 234 -10.62 -24.66 11.88
C TYR A 234 -12.05 -24.14 11.64
N GLY A 235 -12.72 -24.55 10.56
CA GLY A 235 -14.11 -24.15 10.30
C GLY A 235 -15.04 -24.50 11.46
N ARG A 236 -14.95 -25.75 11.96
CA ARG A 236 -15.70 -26.20 13.15
C ARG A 236 -15.31 -25.37 14.38
N TYR A 237 -14.02 -25.23 14.65
CA TYR A 237 -13.51 -24.52 15.82
C TYR A 237 -14.01 -23.06 15.86
N CYS A 238 -13.79 -22.30 14.79
CA CYS A 238 -14.17 -20.89 14.70
C CYS A 238 -15.68 -20.69 14.78
N SER A 239 -16.49 -21.62 14.27
CA SER A 239 -17.95 -21.52 14.35
C SER A 239 -18.51 -21.74 15.77
N GLN A 240 -17.75 -22.39 16.66
CA GLN A 240 -18.25 -22.82 17.98
C GLN A 240 -17.54 -22.12 19.16
N VAL A 241 -16.38 -21.49 18.96
CA VAL A 241 -15.54 -20.93 20.03
C VAL A 241 -16.24 -19.88 20.90
N GLU A 242 -17.13 -19.05 20.32
CA GLU A 242 -17.90 -18.07 21.10
C GLU A 242 -18.91 -18.75 22.03
N SER A 243 -19.58 -19.80 21.56
CA SER A 243 -20.51 -20.60 22.36
C SER A 243 -19.76 -21.37 23.45
N ALA A 244 -18.60 -21.95 23.12
CA ALA A 244 -17.73 -22.64 24.06
C ALA A 244 -17.28 -21.73 25.20
N SER A 245 -16.88 -20.49 24.88
CA SER A 245 -16.48 -19.47 25.83
C SER A 245 -17.62 -19.10 26.80
N LYS A 246 -18.84 -18.89 26.27
CA LYS A 246 -20.03 -18.62 27.09
C LYS A 246 -20.40 -19.81 27.99
N HIS A 247 -20.33 -21.03 27.48
CA HIS A 247 -20.62 -22.24 28.26
C HIS A 247 -19.60 -22.42 29.40
N LEU A 248 -18.32 -22.17 29.12
CA LEU A 248 -17.27 -22.18 30.14
C LEU A 248 -17.57 -21.18 31.27
N ASP A 249 -17.93 -19.94 30.93
CA ASP A 249 -18.29 -18.91 31.91
C ASP A 249 -19.51 -19.33 32.76
N GLN A 250 -20.54 -19.91 32.14
CA GLN A 250 -21.74 -20.39 32.83
C GLN A 250 -21.42 -21.51 33.81
N VAL A 251 -20.66 -22.52 33.38
CA VAL A 251 -20.27 -23.65 34.23
C VAL A 251 -19.39 -23.18 35.38
N ALA A 252 -18.43 -22.30 35.11
CA ALA A 252 -17.53 -21.77 36.14
C ALA A 252 -18.28 -20.92 37.18
N THR A 253 -19.27 -20.12 36.75
CA THR A 253 -20.10 -19.31 37.66
C THR A 253 -21.03 -20.17 38.51
N ALA A 254 -21.58 -21.25 37.95
CA ALA A 254 -22.51 -22.14 38.65
C ALA A 254 -21.81 -23.09 39.63
N ARG A 255 -20.49 -23.31 39.49
CA ARG A 255 -19.75 -24.33 40.21
C ARG A 255 -18.39 -23.81 40.69
N GLU A 256 -18.34 -23.46 41.98
CA GLU A 256 -17.12 -22.97 42.65
C GLU A 256 -15.97 -23.98 42.57
N ASP A 257 -16.24 -25.29 42.62
CA ASP A 257 -15.23 -26.33 42.49
C ASP A 257 -14.54 -26.31 41.11
N VAL A 258 -15.30 -26.04 40.04
CA VAL A 258 -14.77 -25.87 38.69
C VAL A 258 -13.99 -24.56 38.57
N GLN A 259 -14.51 -23.45 39.12
CA GLN A 259 -13.84 -22.15 39.10
C GLN A 259 -12.46 -22.22 39.77
N MET A 260 -12.39 -22.77 40.99
CA MET A 260 -11.12 -22.99 41.69
C MET A 260 -10.17 -23.87 40.87
N LYS A 261 -10.71 -24.92 40.23
CA LYS A 261 -9.89 -25.81 39.41
C LYS A 261 -9.32 -25.11 38.18
N LEU A 262 -10.08 -24.23 37.53
CA LEU A 262 -9.61 -23.43 36.40
C LEU A 262 -8.48 -22.49 36.80
N GLU A 263 -8.56 -21.87 37.97
CA GLU A 263 -7.51 -21.02 38.54
C GLU A 263 -6.24 -21.82 38.85
N GLU A 264 -6.38 -22.99 39.46
CA GLU A 264 -5.26 -23.92 39.72
C GLU A 264 -4.59 -24.37 38.41
N CYS A 265 -5.38 -24.74 37.40
CA CYS A 265 -4.90 -25.11 36.07
C CYS A 265 -4.14 -23.95 35.40
N SER A 266 -4.68 -22.73 35.47
CA SER A 266 -4.01 -21.51 34.98
C SER A 266 -2.68 -21.25 35.69
N GLN A 267 -2.65 -21.41 37.01
CA GLN A 267 -1.44 -21.26 37.80
C GLN A 267 -0.36 -22.27 37.40
N ARG A 268 -0.73 -23.54 37.21
CA ARG A 268 0.19 -24.60 36.79
C ARG A 268 0.69 -24.44 35.36
N ALA A 269 -0.18 -24.04 34.43
CA ALA A 269 0.14 -23.95 33.02
C ALA A 269 0.98 -22.72 32.67
N ASN A 270 0.69 -21.57 33.29
CA ASN A 270 1.27 -20.29 32.85
C ASN A 270 1.46 -19.25 33.98
N ASN A 271 1.40 -19.67 35.25
CA ASN A 271 1.48 -18.82 36.44
C ASN A 271 0.34 -17.79 36.53
N GLY A 272 -0.88 -18.17 36.12
CA GLY A 272 -2.07 -17.34 36.32
C GLY A 272 -2.20 -16.18 35.32
N ARG A 273 -1.43 -16.20 34.24
CA ARG A 273 -1.39 -15.08 33.26
C ARG A 273 -2.46 -15.16 32.20
N PHE A 274 -2.85 -16.35 31.80
CA PHE A 274 -3.87 -16.57 30.78
C PHE A 274 -4.88 -17.56 31.31
N THR A 275 -6.13 -17.13 31.35
CA THR A 275 -7.25 -18.00 31.70
C THR A 275 -7.51 -19.00 30.57
N LEU A 276 -8.26 -20.08 30.85
CA LEU A 276 -8.67 -20.99 29.79
C LEU A 276 -9.44 -20.26 28.68
N ARG A 277 -10.29 -19.29 29.06
CA ARG A 277 -11.03 -18.45 28.12
C ARG A 277 -10.11 -17.71 27.14
N ASP A 278 -9.02 -17.12 27.63
CA ASP A 278 -8.05 -16.43 26.78
C ASP A 278 -7.36 -17.41 25.82
N LEU A 279 -7.00 -18.59 26.33
CA LEU A 279 -6.32 -19.63 25.57
C LEU A 279 -7.20 -20.22 24.45
N LEU A 280 -8.51 -20.34 24.66
CA LEU A 280 -9.45 -20.82 23.63
C LEU A 280 -9.54 -19.87 22.42
N MET A 281 -9.16 -18.60 22.56
CA MET A 281 -9.15 -17.65 21.42
C MET A 281 -7.88 -17.74 20.56
N VAL A 282 -6.80 -18.33 21.09
CA VAL A 282 -5.49 -18.38 20.41
C VAL A 282 -5.53 -19.10 19.05
N PRO A 283 -6.25 -20.22 18.85
CA PRO A 283 -6.29 -20.89 17.55
C PRO A 283 -6.84 -20.01 16.42
N MET A 284 -7.92 -19.27 16.69
CA MET A 284 -8.49 -18.33 15.71
C MET A 284 -7.51 -17.21 15.37
N GLN A 285 -6.74 -16.73 16.35
CA GLN A 285 -5.70 -15.73 16.08
C GLN A 285 -4.58 -16.32 15.21
N ARG A 286 -4.15 -17.56 15.48
CA ARG A 286 -3.04 -18.19 14.77
C ARG A 286 -3.32 -18.38 13.28
N VAL A 287 -4.48 -18.93 12.91
CA VAL A 287 -4.79 -19.22 11.50
C VAL A 287 -4.78 -17.95 10.63
N LEU A 288 -5.14 -16.80 11.22
CA LEU A 288 -5.11 -15.48 10.59
C LEU A 288 -3.70 -14.85 10.53
N LYS A 289 -2.66 -15.48 11.10
CA LYS A 289 -1.28 -14.98 11.00
C LYS A 289 -0.49 -15.62 9.87
N TYR A 290 -0.88 -16.79 9.36
CA TYR A 290 -0.10 -17.48 8.33
C TYR A 290 0.10 -16.64 7.06
N HIS A 291 -0.94 -15.96 6.58
CA HIS A 291 -0.81 -15.12 5.38
C HIS A 291 0.08 -13.89 5.61
N LEU A 292 0.16 -13.37 6.84
CA LEU A 292 1.03 -12.24 7.22
C LEU A 292 2.49 -12.69 7.35
N LEU A 293 2.72 -13.85 7.96
CA LEU A 293 4.05 -14.45 8.10
C LEU A 293 4.61 -14.86 6.74
N LEU A 294 3.75 -15.34 5.84
CA LEU A 294 4.09 -15.64 4.45
C LEU A 294 4.08 -14.40 3.54
N GLN A 295 3.72 -13.21 4.04
CA GLN A 295 3.66 -12.00 3.20
C GLN A 295 5.04 -11.59 2.65
N TRP A 296 6.13 -12.16 3.20
CA TRP A 296 7.51 -12.09 2.68
C TRP A 296 7.86 -13.15 1.62
N SER A 297 6.89 -13.93 1.12
CA SER A 297 7.11 -15.06 0.20
C SER A 297 6.88 -14.69 -1.28
N HIS A 298 6.97 -13.42 -1.65
CA HIS A 298 6.88 -13.03 -3.05
C HIS A 298 8.18 -13.47 -3.76
N MET A 299 8.13 -14.58 -4.49
CA MET A 299 9.30 -15.21 -5.12
C MET A 299 9.29 -15.05 -6.65
N PHE A 300 10.46 -14.94 -7.28
CA PHE A 300 10.65 -15.35 -8.68
C PHE A 300 11.96 -16.13 -8.85
N LEU A 301 12.00 -16.97 -9.88
CA LEU A 301 13.17 -17.76 -10.26
C LEU A 301 13.96 -16.99 -11.32
N LEU A 302 15.24 -16.76 -11.05
CA LEU A 302 16.20 -16.31 -12.03
C LEU A 302 16.95 -17.54 -12.53
N ILE A 303 16.70 -17.94 -13.77
CA ILE A 303 17.24 -19.17 -14.35
C ILE A 303 18.25 -18.75 -15.42
N GLU A 304 19.42 -19.38 -15.41
CA GLU A 304 20.38 -19.25 -16.50
C GLU A 304 19.79 -19.80 -17.80
N ASP A 305 20.02 -19.14 -18.94
CA ASP A 305 19.37 -19.46 -20.23
C ASP A 305 19.66 -20.89 -20.71
N GLN A 306 20.79 -21.47 -20.28
CA GLN A 306 21.19 -22.85 -20.57
C GLN A 306 20.70 -23.87 -19.54
N GLY A 307 19.99 -23.41 -18.48
CA GLY A 307 19.34 -24.24 -17.47
C GLY A 307 20.26 -24.88 -16.43
N ALA A 308 21.56 -24.57 -16.42
CA ALA A 308 22.53 -25.22 -15.53
C ALA A 308 22.40 -24.74 -14.07
N GLN A 309 21.98 -23.49 -13.84
CA GLN A 309 21.80 -22.97 -12.49
C GLN A 309 20.59 -22.02 -12.38
N GLY A 310 19.90 -22.09 -11.24
CA GLY A 310 18.74 -21.25 -10.93
C GLY A 310 18.83 -20.68 -9.53
N TYR A 311 18.45 -19.42 -9.39
CA TYR A 311 18.42 -18.70 -8.12
C TYR A 311 16.98 -18.31 -7.79
N GLU A 312 16.54 -18.62 -6.57
CA GLU A 312 15.22 -18.24 -6.08
C GLU A 312 15.32 -16.96 -5.23
N LEU A 313 14.71 -15.88 -5.71
CA LEU A 313 14.75 -14.56 -5.08
C LEU A 313 13.42 -14.27 -4.39
N PHE A 314 13.45 -13.87 -3.11
CA PHE A 314 12.27 -13.72 -2.25
C PHE A 314 12.18 -12.30 -1.69
N PHE A 315 10.97 -11.73 -1.66
CA PHE A 315 10.73 -10.33 -1.32
C PHE A 315 9.65 -10.12 -0.26
N LYS A 316 9.89 -9.13 0.61
CA LYS A 316 9.04 -8.69 1.73
C LYS A 316 7.61 -8.33 1.34
N THR A 317 7.43 -7.76 0.15
CA THR A 317 6.13 -7.33 -0.35
C THR A 317 6.04 -7.53 -1.87
N ARG A 318 4.82 -7.57 -2.40
CA ARG A 318 4.56 -7.72 -3.84
C ARG A 318 5.19 -6.58 -4.63
N GLU A 319 5.23 -5.39 -4.04
CA GLU A 319 5.79 -4.16 -4.61
C GLU A 319 7.32 -4.21 -4.65
N LEU A 320 7.97 -4.82 -3.66
CA LEU A 320 9.42 -5.06 -3.66
C LEU A 320 9.83 -6.10 -4.72
N LYS A 321 9.07 -7.19 -4.84
CA LYS A 321 9.23 -8.15 -5.95
C LYS A 321 9.09 -7.47 -7.29
N LYS A 322 8.05 -6.65 -7.45
CA LYS A 322 7.78 -5.89 -8.68
C LYS A 322 8.93 -4.94 -9.01
N LYS A 323 9.40 -4.16 -8.03
CA LYS A 323 10.57 -3.28 -8.18
C LYS A 323 11.82 -4.05 -8.59
N TRP A 324 12.15 -5.18 -7.96
CA TRP A 324 13.35 -5.94 -8.30
C TRP A 324 13.29 -6.57 -9.70
N MET A 325 12.13 -7.06 -10.13
CA MET A 325 11.94 -7.51 -11.52
C MET A 325 12.08 -6.35 -12.53
N GLU A 326 11.74 -5.13 -12.14
CA GLU A 326 11.89 -3.92 -12.98
C GLU A 326 13.35 -3.39 -13.04
N HIS A 327 14.26 -3.84 -12.15
CA HIS A 327 15.66 -3.37 -12.07
C HIS A 327 16.68 -4.21 -12.85
N SER A 328 16.26 -5.15 -13.70
CA SER A 328 17.18 -5.92 -14.56
C SER A 328 17.76 -5.03 -15.67
N ASN A 329 18.85 -4.32 -15.37
CA ASN A 329 19.63 -3.52 -16.33
C ASN A 329 20.41 -4.36 -17.36
N ILE A 330 20.37 -5.70 -17.26
CA ILE A 330 21.12 -6.62 -18.12
C ILE A 330 20.54 -6.64 -19.54
N TYR A 331 19.21 -6.50 -19.67
CA TYR A 331 18.51 -6.38 -20.94
C TYR A 331 17.53 -5.21 -20.88
N PRO A 332 17.97 -3.98 -21.15
CA PRO A 332 17.08 -2.83 -21.17
C PRO A 332 16.03 -2.98 -22.30
N GLU A 333 14.87 -2.34 -22.12
CA GLU A 333 13.90 -2.19 -23.22
C GLU A 333 14.61 -1.62 -24.45
N ASN A 334 14.42 -2.24 -25.61
CA ASN A 334 15.08 -1.90 -26.87
C ASN A 334 16.57 -2.27 -26.99
N ALA A 335 17.10 -3.16 -26.13
CA ALA A 335 18.48 -3.68 -26.27
C ALA A 335 18.78 -4.27 -27.66
N THR A 336 17.78 -4.88 -28.30
CA THR A 336 17.86 -5.47 -29.63
C THR A 336 17.08 -4.70 -30.70
N ALA A 337 16.60 -3.49 -30.37
CA ALA A 337 15.82 -2.69 -31.31
C ALA A 337 16.66 -2.25 -32.51
N ASN A 338 15.97 -2.05 -33.64
CA ASN A 338 16.56 -1.61 -34.90
C ASN A 338 17.78 -2.44 -35.35
N GLY A 339 17.84 -3.73 -34.97
CA GLY A 339 18.91 -4.67 -35.36
C GLY A 339 20.19 -4.60 -34.52
N HIS A 340 20.20 -3.80 -33.45
CA HIS A 340 21.35 -3.68 -32.55
C HIS A 340 21.44 -4.85 -31.54
N ASP A 341 22.54 -4.88 -30.80
CA ASP A 341 22.74 -5.75 -29.64
C ASP A 341 23.48 -4.94 -28.57
N PHE A 342 22.73 -4.13 -27.82
CA PHE A 342 23.26 -3.19 -26.85
C PHE A 342 23.60 -3.88 -25.52
N GLN A 343 24.87 -3.81 -25.15
CA GLN A 343 25.41 -4.35 -23.90
C GLN A 343 25.86 -3.21 -22.98
N MET A 344 25.69 -3.39 -21.68
CA MET A 344 26.14 -2.41 -20.69
C MET A 344 27.67 -2.24 -20.80
N PHE A 345 28.15 -1.00 -20.93
CA PHE A 345 29.54 -0.73 -21.28
C PHE A 345 30.10 0.47 -20.50
N SER A 346 31.34 0.34 -20.02
CA SER A 346 32.09 1.44 -19.41
C SER A 346 33.01 2.05 -20.46
N PHE A 347 32.82 3.31 -20.79
CA PHE A 347 33.63 4.05 -21.76
C PHE A 347 34.80 4.72 -21.04
N GLU A 348 36.03 4.43 -21.46
CA GLU A 348 37.24 5.04 -20.88
C GLU A 348 37.47 6.47 -21.39
N GLU A 349 36.95 6.77 -22.58
CA GLU A 349 37.01 8.09 -23.21
C GLU A 349 35.67 8.82 -23.13
N THR A 350 35.73 10.15 -23.13
CA THR A 350 34.57 11.05 -23.17
C THR A 350 33.69 10.74 -24.38
N THR A 351 32.59 10.01 -24.17
CA THR A 351 31.76 9.45 -25.24
C THR A 351 30.35 10.05 -25.22
N SER A 352 29.84 10.46 -26.38
CA SER A 352 28.49 11.04 -26.54
C SER A 352 27.50 10.03 -27.13
N CYS A 353 26.23 10.10 -26.70
CA CYS A 353 25.18 9.19 -27.15
C CYS A 353 24.82 9.42 -28.63
N LYS A 354 24.73 8.34 -29.41
CA LYS A 354 24.41 8.38 -30.85
C LYS A 354 22.98 8.85 -31.16
N ALA A 355 22.06 8.82 -30.19
CA ALA A 355 20.69 9.25 -30.38
C ALA A 355 20.46 10.72 -29.97
N CYS A 356 20.85 11.11 -28.75
CA CYS A 356 20.58 12.46 -28.22
C CYS A 356 21.78 13.42 -28.33
N GLN A 357 22.94 12.94 -28.77
CA GLN A 357 24.21 13.69 -28.86
C GLN A 357 24.73 14.27 -27.54
N MET A 358 24.10 13.95 -26.40
CA MET A 358 24.57 14.36 -25.07
C MET A 358 25.61 13.38 -24.53
N LEU A 359 26.49 13.88 -23.67
CA LEU A 359 27.54 13.10 -23.03
C LEU A 359 26.97 11.94 -22.18
N LEU A 360 27.60 10.76 -22.28
CA LEU A 360 27.41 9.66 -21.33
C LEU A 360 28.11 10.02 -20.02
N ARG A 361 27.35 10.46 -19.02
CA ARG A 361 27.90 11.01 -17.77
C ARG A 361 28.35 9.91 -16.82
N GLY A 362 29.48 10.14 -16.16
CA GLY A 362 30.05 9.23 -15.16
C GLY A 362 31.36 8.58 -15.63
N THR A 363 31.99 7.82 -14.76
CA THR A 363 33.29 7.14 -15.01
C THR A 363 33.16 5.61 -15.07
N PHE A 364 31.96 5.07 -14.86
CA PHE A 364 31.70 3.63 -14.83
C PHE A 364 30.25 3.35 -15.25
N TYR A 365 30.05 2.39 -16.16
CA TYR A 365 28.78 2.01 -16.79
C TYR A 365 27.90 3.21 -17.18
N GLN A 366 28.50 4.14 -17.93
CA GLN A 366 27.83 5.37 -18.34
C GLN A 366 26.66 5.14 -19.30
N GLY A 367 26.60 3.97 -19.96
CA GLY A 367 25.54 3.62 -20.88
C GLY A 367 25.74 2.24 -21.51
N TYR A 368 25.23 2.09 -22.73
CA TYR A 368 25.25 0.85 -23.47
C TYR A 368 26.01 1.03 -24.79
N ARG A 369 26.65 -0.04 -25.26
CA ARG A 369 27.35 -0.10 -26.54
C ARG A 369 26.82 -1.26 -27.36
N CYS A 370 26.45 -1.00 -28.61
CA CYS A 370 26.07 -2.06 -29.52
C CYS A 370 27.30 -2.94 -29.84
N HIS A 371 27.21 -4.25 -29.62
CA HIS A 371 28.28 -5.19 -29.98
C HIS A 371 28.57 -5.18 -31.49
N ARG A 372 27.52 -5.00 -32.31
CA ARG A 372 27.58 -5.08 -33.77
C ARG A 372 28.16 -3.82 -34.43
N CYS A 373 27.60 -2.65 -34.14
CA CYS A 373 28.00 -1.39 -34.79
C CYS A 373 28.80 -0.44 -33.88
N ARG A 374 29.10 -0.87 -32.65
CA ARG A 374 29.82 -0.10 -31.62
C ARG A 374 29.16 1.22 -31.20
N ALA A 375 27.92 1.48 -31.60
CA ALA A 375 27.20 2.70 -31.27
C ALA A 375 27.01 2.85 -29.74
N PRO A 376 27.38 4.00 -29.15
CA PRO A 376 27.14 4.31 -27.74
C PRO A 376 25.77 4.95 -27.51
N ALA A 377 25.05 4.59 -26.46
CA ALA A 377 23.76 5.20 -26.12
C ALA A 377 23.40 5.15 -24.63
N HIS A 378 22.61 6.13 -24.16
CA HIS A 378 21.94 6.06 -22.85
C HIS A 378 20.89 4.95 -22.84
N LYS A 379 20.51 4.47 -21.64
CA LYS A 379 19.49 3.43 -21.46
C LYS A 379 18.17 3.80 -22.14
N GLU A 380 17.74 5.03 -21.95
CA GLU A 380 16.52 5.63 -22.47
C GLU A 380 16.60 5.99 -23.97
N CYS A 381 17.77 5.84 -24.59
CA CYS A 381 18.03 6.23 -25.97
C CYS A 381 18.11 5.05 -26.95
N LEU A 382 18.11 3.80 -26.48
CA LEU A 382 18.41 2.62 -27.30
C LEU A 382 17.45 2.46 -28.51
N GLY A 383 16.15 2.65 -28.31
CA GLY A 383 15.16 2.56 -29.39
C GLY A 383 15.22 3.72 -30.39
N ARG A 384 15.92 4.81 -30.06
CA ARG A 384 16.10 6.01 -30.90
C ARG A 384 17.41 6.00 -31.68
N VAL A 385 18.28 5.02 -31.44
CA VAL A 385 19.50 4.86 -32.22
C VAL A 385 19.12 4.39 -33.61
N THR A 386 19.68 5.05 -34.63
CA THR A 386 19.44 4.72 -36.04
C THR A 386 19.73 3.24 -36.31
N PRO A 387 19.03 2.59 -37.27
CA PRO A 387 19.14 1.16 -37.48
C PRO A 387 20.57 0.66 -37.69
N CYS A 388 20.82 -0.53 -37.16
CA CYS A 388 22.11 -1.19 -37.19
C CYS A 388 22.41 -1.65 -38.62
N GLY A 389 23.24 -0.89 -39.34
CA GLY A 389 23.86 -1.33 -40.60
C GLY A 389 23.99 -0.25 -41.66
N ARG A 390 25.23 0.14 -41.95
CA ARG A 390 25.82 0.24 -43.30
C ARG A 390 27.34 0.40 -43.17
N HIS A 391 28.04 -0.71 -43.34
CA HIS A 391 29.25 -0.84 -44.16
C HIS A 391 29.29 -2.33 -44.60
N GLY A 392 29.12 -2.59 -45.90
CA GLY A 392 29.29 -3.93 -46.50
C GLY A 392 30.74 -4.16 -46.97
N PRO A 393 31.08 -5.25 -47.71
CA PRO A 393 30.17 -6.22 -48.35
C PRO A 393 30.54 -7.73 -48.17
N ASP A 394 29.68 -8.57 -48.75
CA ASP A 394 29.87 -9.94 -49.28
C ASP A 394 29.44 -11.21 -48.51
N PHE A 395 28.78 -12.06 -49.32
CA PHE A 395 28.39 -13.46 -49.21
C PHE A 395 26.97 -13.87 -48.76
N ALA A 396 26.32 -14.53 -49.71
CA ALA A 396 24.96 -15.06 -49.76
C ALA A 396 24.83 -16.42 -49.05
N GLY A 397 23.60 -16.80 -48.68
CA GLY A 397 23.30 -18.15 -48.18
C GLY A 397 21.87 -18.41 -47.71
N THR A 398 21.03 -18.82 -48.65
CA THR A 398 19.78 -19.60 -48.61
C THR A 398 19.32 -20.37 -47.34
N VAL A 399 18.02 -20.17 -47.01
CA VAL A 399 16.92 -21.14 -46.68
C VAL A 399 17.17 -22.34 -45.72
N LYS A 400 16.36 -22.50 -44.65
CA LYS A 400 15.49 -23.68 -44.39
C LYS A 400 14.59 -23.60 -43.11
N ARG A 401 13.45 -24.28 -43.24
CA ARG A 401 12.27 -24.47 -42.37
C ARG A 401 12.43 -25.72 -41.47
N ASP A 402 11.83 -25.73 -40.28
CA ASP A 402 10.81 -26.70 -39.77
C ASP A 402 10.49 -26.37 -38.29
N LYS A 403 9.25 -26.21 -37.77
CA LYS A 403 8.06 -27.07 -37.63
C LYS A 403 8.30 -28.35 -36.80
N GLN A 404 7.85 -28.36 -35.53
CA GLN A 404 6.63 -29.09 -35.09
C GLN A 404 6.43 -29.16 -33.56
N HIS A 405 5.14 -29.03 -33.19
CA HIS A 405 4.39 -29.59 -32.05
C HIS A 405 4.78 -29.22 -30.61
N ARG A 406 4.08 -28.29 -29.94
CA ARG A 406 2.71 -28.42 -29.40
C ARG A 406 2.42 -29.80 -28.80
N ARG A 407 2.46 -29.91 -27.46
CA ARG A 407 1.31 -30.26 -26.58
C ARG A 407 1.80 -30.71 -25.19
N ALA A 408 1.68 -29.83 -24.21
CA ALA A 408 1.45 -30.17 -22.79
C ALA A 408 1.17 -28.89 -21.99
N GLN A 409 0.20 -28.07 -22.42
CA GLN A 409 -0.14 -26.83 -21.69
C GLN A 409 -1.64 -26.56 -21.75
N GLU A 410 -2.41 -27.55 -21.29
CA GLU A 410 -3.81 -27.37 -20.96
C GLU A 410 -4.03 -27.86 -19.53
N LYS A 411 -3.83 -26.95 -18.57
CA LYS A 411 -4.56 -26.82 -17.29
C LYS A 411 -3.76 -25.98 -16.30
N LYS A 412 -3.93 -24.66 -16.35
CA LYS A 412 -3.98 -23.72 -15.20
C LYS A 412 -3.99 -22.26 -15.68
N ARG A 413 -4.86 -21.97 -16.64
CA ARG A 413 -5.18 -20.61 -17.10
C ARG A 413 -6.57 -20.29 -16.58
N ASN A 414 -6.65 -19.72 -15.38
CA ASN A 414 -7.81 -18.94 -14.95
C ASN A 414 -7.41 -18.08 -13.74
N GLU A 415 -6.80 -16.94 -14.04
CA GLU A 415 -6.89 -15.68 -13.26
C GLU A 415 -6.32 -14.47 -14.03
N MET A 416 -6.22 -14.55 -15.37
CA MET A 416 -6.13 -13.38 -16.24
C MET A 416 -7.43 -13.32 -17.03
N GLY A 417 -8.12 -12.18 -17.01
CA GLY A 417 -9.41 -11.97 -17.68
C GLY A 417 -9.39 -12.39 -19.16
N LEU A 418 -10.58 -12.60 -19.71
CA LEU A 418 -10.74 -13.08 -21.08
C LEU A 418 -10.11 -12.09 -22.09
N PRO A 419 -9.57 -12.57 -23.22
CA PRO A 419 -8.95 -11.70 -24.23
C PRO A 419 -9.94 -10.65 -24.74
N LYS A 420 -9.48 -9.39 -24.85
CA LYS A 420 -10.30 -8.27 -25.37
C LYS A 420 -9.89 -7.92 -26.80
N MET A 421 -10.89 -7.56 -27.61
CA MET A 421 -10.72 -7.17 -29.00
C MET A 421 -11.36 -5.81 -29.22
N GLU A 422 -10.74 -4.97 -30.06
CA GLU A 422 -11.29 -3.70 -30.50
C GLU A 422 -11.98 -3.89 -31.85
N VAL A 423 -13.23 -3.47 -31.95
CA VAL A 423 -13.96 -3.44 -33.22
C VAL A 423 -13.36 -2.34 -34.09
N PHE A 424 -12.86 -2.72 -35.26
CA PHE A 424 -12.38 -1.74 -36.24
C PHE A 424 -13.30 -1.65 -37.47
N GLN A 425 -14.23 -2.60 -37.61
CA GLN A 425 -15.21 -2.62 -38.69
C GLN A 425 -16.60 -2.97 -38.15
N GLU A 426 -17.61 -2.23 -38.58
CA GLU A 426 -18.98 -2.44 -38.11
C GLU A 426 -19.56 -3.79 -38.54
N TYR A 427 -20.50 -4.29 -37.74
CA TYR A 427 -21.26 -5.51 -38.03
C TYR A 427 -22.64 -5.42 -37.37
N TYR A 428 -23.68 -5.57 -38.18
CA TYR A 428 -25.08 -5.40 -37.78
C TYR A 428 -25.91 -6.67 -37.99
N GLY A 429 -25.26 -7.83 -38.11
CA GLY A 429 -25.91 -9.13 -38.30
C GLY A 429 -25.83 -9.70 -39.72
N LEU A 430 -25.04 -9.09 -40.63
CA LEU A 430 -24.83 -9.59 -42.00
C LEU A 430 -23.33 -9.85 -42.31
N PRO A 431 -22.96 -11.05 -42.83
CA PRO A 431 -23.82 -12.23 -42.98
C PRO A 431 -24.36 -12.69 -41.62
N PRO A 432 -25.50 -13.40 -41.52
CA PRO A 432 -25.98 -13.91 -40.24
C PRO A 432 -25.04 -15.00 -39.69
N PRO A 433 -24.96 -15.18 -38.36
CA PRO A 433 -24.24 -16.31 -37.77
C PRO A 433 -24.75 -17.63 -38.35
N PRO A 434 -23.89 -18.62 -38.66
CA PRO A 434 -24.32 -19.94 -39.09
C PRO A 434 -25.35 -20.53 -38.13
N GLY A 435 -26.41 -21.18 -38.63
CA GLY A 435 -27.65 -21.46 -37.89
C GLY A 435 -27.58 -22.30 -36.60
N ALA A 436 -26.40 -22.80 -36.22
CA ALA A 436 -26.14 -23.41 -34.91
C ALA A 436 -25.63 -22.42 -33.85
N PHE A 437 -25.29 -21.20 -34.25
CA PHE A 437 -24.82 -20.14 -33.37
C PHE A 437 -25.99 -19.25 -32.91
N GLY A 438 -25.86 -18.70 -31.70
CA GLY A 438 -26.87 -17.87 -31.05
C GLY A 438 -27.04 -16.49 -31.70
N PRO A 439 -27.66 -15.53 -31.00
CA PRO A 439 -27.91 -14.19 -31.54
C PRO A 439 -26.61 -13.48 -31.95
N PHE A 440 -26.67 -12.66 -32.99
CA PHE A 440 -25.52 -11.87 -33.41
C PHE A 440 -25.24 -10.72 -32.44
N LEU A 441 -23.97 -10.39 -32.24
CA LEU A 441 -23.57 -9.19 -31.50
C LEU A 441 -23.41 -8.03 -32.47
N ARG A 442 -24.14 -6.93 -32.23
CA ARG A 442 -23.93 -5.70 -32.99
C ARG A 442 -22.59 -5.08 -32.60
N LEU A 443 -21.78 -4.74 -33.59
CA LEU A 443 -20.47 -4.13 -33.43
C LEU A 443 -20.44 -2.76 -34.09
N ASN A 444 -20.05 -1.73 -33.33
CA ASN A 444 -19.72 -0.41 -33.87
C ASN A 444 -18.20 -0.17 -33.77
N PRO A 445 -17.56 0.51 -34.73
CA PRO A 445 -16.14 0.81 -34.67
C PRO A 445 -15.77 1.53 -33.37
N GLY A 446 -14.75 1.04 -32.68
CA GLY A 446 -14.30 1.52 -31.37
C GLY A 446 -14.94 0.81 -30.17
N ASP A 447 -15.88 -0.11 -30.37
CA ASP A 447 -16.36 -0.98 -29.29
C ASP A 447 -15.27 -1.96 -28.84
N ILE A 448 -15.25 -2.28 -27.55
CA ILE A 448 -14.37 -3.32 -27.00
C ILE A 448 -15.20 -4.55 -26.67
N VAL A 449 -14.78 -5.69 -27.19
CA VAL A 449 -15.46 -6.97 -27.03
C VAL A 449 -14.56 -7.92 -26.28
N GLU A 450 -15.04 -8.40 -25.14
CA GLU A 450 -14.38 -9.45 -24.36
C GLU A 450 -14.78 -10.82 -24.92
N LEU A 451 -13.82 -11.61 -25.39
CA LEU A 451 -14.08 -12.87 -26.07
C LEU A 451 -14.46 -13.97 -25.09
N THR A 452 -15.69 -14.46 -25.19
CA THR A 452 -16.18 -15.60 -24.41
C THR A 452 -15.91 -16.92 -25.11
N LYS A 453 -15.96 -16.97 -26.45
CA LYS A 453 -15.53 -18.12 -27.27
C LYS A 453 -14.85 -17.64 -28.54
N ALA A 454 -13.60 -18.04 -28.73
CA ALA A 454 -12.85 -17.72 -29.94
C ALA A 454 -11.89 -18.86 -30.28
N GLU A 455 -12.26 -19.65 -31.28
CA GLU A 455 -11.40 -20.68 -31.87
C GLU A 455 -10.65 -20.09 -33.08
N ALA A 456 -9.35 -20.37 -33.18
CA ALA A 456 -8.50 -19.77 -34.21
C ALA A 456 -8.84 -20.26 -35.62
N GLU A 457 -9.44 -21.44 -35.72
CA GLU A 457 -9.90 -22.08 -36.95
C GLU A 457 -11.32 -21.62 -37.35
N GLN A 458 -12.05 -20.96 -36.44
CA GLN A 458 -13.41 -20.47 -36.69
C GLN A 458 -13.40 -18.99 -37.11
N ASN A 459 -14.18 -18.70 -38.15
CA ASN A 459 -14.37 -17.32 -38.63
C ASN A 459 -15.40 -16.52 -37.80
N TRP A 460 -16.02 -17.16 -36.80
CA TRP A 460 -17.09 -16.61 -35.97
C TRP A 460 -16.71 -16.74 -34.50
N TRP A 461 -16.70 -15.62 -33.78
CA TRP A 461 -16.38 -15.57 -32.36
C TRP A 461 -17.58 -15.08 -31.56
N GLU A 462 -17.70 -15.56 -30.33
CA GLU A 462 -18.66 -15.09 -29.33
C GLU A 462 -17.94 -14.15 -28.37
N GLY A 463 -18.58 -13.03 -28.07
CA GLY A 463 -18.03 -12.10 -27.09
C GLY A 463 -19.10 -11.24 -26.46
N ARG A 464 -18.67 -10.50 -25.45
CA ARG A 464 -19.48 -9.54 -24.70
C ARG A 464 -18.99 -8.13 -25.03
N ASN A 465 -19.86 -7.26 -25.53
CA ASN A 465 -19.55 -5.85 -25.68
C ASN A 465 -19.41 -5.22 -24.28
N THR A 466 -18.26 -4.65 -23.96
CA THR A 466 -18.00 -4.14 -22.61
C THR A 466 -18.75 -2.84 -22.30
N CYS A 467 -19.27 -2.14 -23.32
CA CYS A 467 -20.03 -0.90 -23.15
C CYS A 467 -21.52 -1.16 -22.99
N THR A 468 -22.09 -2.09 -23.76
CA THR A 468 -23.53 -2.42 -23.72
C THR A 468 -23.86 -3.64 -22.87
N ASN A 469 -22.85 -4.44 -22.49
CA ASN A 469 -22.97 -5.75 -21.85
C ASN A 469 -23.73 -6.82 -22.66
N GLU A 470 -24.04 -6.55 -23.92
CA GLU A 470 -24.68 -7.50 -24.83
C GLU A 470 -23.70 -8.62 -25.22
N VAL A 471 -24.21 -9.84 -25.36
CA VAL A 471 -23.44 -11.03 -25.74
C VAL A 471 -24.00 -11.60 -27.04
N GLY A 472 -23.11 -11.97 -27.96
CA GLY A 472 -23.52 -12.60 -29.21
C GLY A 472 -22.34 -12.94 -30.12
N TRP A 473 -22.67 -13.45 -31.30
CA TRP A 473 -21.72 -13.92 -32.29
C TRP A 473 -21.41 -12.88 -33.36
N PHE A 474 -20.14 -12.78 -33.76
CA PHE A 474 -19.69 -11.86 -34.79
C PHE A 474 -18.50 -12.44 -35.58
N PRO A 475 -18.25 -12.00 -36.82
CA PRO A 475 -17.11 -12.46 -37.60
C PRO A 475 -15.78 -11.95 -37.02
N CYS A 476 -14.80 -12.84 -36.85
CA CYS A 476 -13.52 -12.52 -36.22
C CYS A 476 -12.72 -11.43 -36.96
N ASN A 477 -12.92 -11.30 -38.27
CA ASN A 477 -12.27 -10.31 -39.12
C ASN A 477 -12.78 -8.87 -38.91
N ARG A 478 -13.75 -8.64 -38.03
CA ARG A 478 -14.28 -7.31 -37.68
C ARG A 478 -13.57 -6.67 -36.49
N VAL A 479 -12.74 -7.45 -35.82
CA VAL A 479 -12.08 -7.06 -34.58
C VAL A 479 -10.57 -7.31 -34.66
N LYS A 480 -9.80 -6.52 -33.93
CA LYS A 480 -8.33 -6.64 -33.80
C LYS A 480 -7.96 -6.76 -32.32
N PRO A 481 -6.82 -7.38 -31.96
CA PRO A 481 -6.38 -7.44 -30.57
C PRO A 481 -6.37 -6.06 -29.92
N TYR A 482 -7.10 -5.93 -28.79
CA TYR A 482 -7.03 -4.71 -28.00
C TYR A 482 -5.73 -4.71 -27.22
N VAL A 483 -4.75 -3.96 -27.70
CA VAL A 483 -3.50 -3.71 -27.00
C VAL A 483 -3.66 -2.40 -26.24
N HIS A 484 -3.46 -2.40 -24.92
CA HIS A 484 -3.35 -1.16 -24.17
C HIS A 484 -2.24 -0.32 -24.83
N GLY A 485 -2.60 0.82 -25.43
CA GLY A 485 -1.66 1.70 -26.09
C GLY A 485 -0.58 2.20 -25.10
N PRO A 486 0.58 2.68 -25.62
CA PRO A 486 1.61 3.29 -24.76
C PRO A 486 1.02 4.44 -23.93
N PRO A 487 1.56 4.73 -22.74
CA PRO A 487 1.07 5.82 -21.91
C PRO A 487 1.10 7.11 -22.73
N GLN A 488 -0.08 7.73 -22.94
CA GLN A 488 -0.17 9.04 -23.57
C GLN A 488 0.74 10.00 -22.81
N ASP A 489 1.59 10.74 -23.52
CA ASP A 489 2.41 11.77 -22.91
C ASP A 489 1.50 12.93 -22.47
N LEU A 490 1.03 12.86 -21.23
CA LEU A 490 0.13 13.85 -20.66
C LEU A 490 0.85 15.19 -20.39
N SER A 491 2.18 15.24 -20.48
CA SER A 491 2.97 16.46 -20.19
C SER A 491 2.65 17.61 -21.15
N VAL A 492 2.17 17.27 -22.36
CA VAL A 492 1.72 18.21 -23.39
C VAL A 492 0.47 19.00 -22.97
N HIS A 493 -0.30 18.50 -22.01
CA HIS A 493 -1.51 19.18 -21.57
C HIS A 493 -1.21 20.25 -20.51
N LEU A 494 -1.80 21.43 -20.71
CA LEU A 494 -1.64 22.59 -19.83
C LEU A 494 -2.23 22.38 -18.43
N TRP A 495 -3.13 21.40 -18.27
CA TRP A 495 -3.73 21.04 -16.99
C TRP A 495 -2.93 19.97 -16.22
N TYR A 496 -1.98 19.27 -16.86
CA TYR A 496 -1.28 18.16 -16.24
C TYR A 496 -0.05 18.61 -15.46
N ALA A 497 -0.05 18.35 -14.15
CA ALA A 497 1.00 18.79 -13.23
C ALA A 497 2.07 17.74 -12.92
N GLY A 498 1.88 16.49 -13.40
CA GLY A 498 2.80 15.40 -13.10
C GLY A 498 2.71 14.93 -11.63
N PRO A 499 3.76 14.24 -11.13
CA PRO A 499 3.83 13.79 -9.74
C PRO A 499 3.78 14.98 -8.78
N MET A 500 2.66 15.12 -8.05
CA MET A 500 2.45 16.26 -7.16
C MET A 500 1.56 15.89 -5.96
N GLU A 501 2.00 16.31 -4.77
CA GLU A 501 1.26 16.13 -3.53
C GLU A 501 0.14 17.16 -3.36
N ARG A 502 -0.78 16.91 -2.42
CA ARG A 502 -1.94 17.79 -2.17
C ARG A 502 -1.51 19.22 -1.83
N ALA A 503 -0.58 19.37 -0.90
CA ALA A 503 -0.07 20.68 -0.47
C ALA A 503 0.57 21.49 -1.61
N GLY A 504 1.26 20.81 -2.54
CA GLY A 504 1.83 21.46 -3.73
C GLY A 504 0.75 22.03 -4.65
N ALA A 505 -0.35 21.30 -4.85
CA ALA A 505 -1.48 21.78 -5.64
C ALA A 505 -2.22 22.96 -4.96
N GLU A 506 -2.37 22.92 -3.64
CA GLU A 506 -2.94 24.02 -2.86
C GLU A 506 -2.11 25.30 -3.01
N GLY A 507 -0.77 25.21 -2.90
CA GLY A 507 0.12 26.35 -3.07
C GLY A 507 0.04 27.01 -4.46
N ILE A 508 -0.18 26.23 -5.52
CA ILE A 508 -0.31 26.74 -6.89
C ILE A 508 -1.69 27.37 -7.13
N LEU A 509 -2.76 26.78 -6.59
CA LEU A 509 -4.14 27.18 -6.89
C LEU A 509 -4.71 28.23 -5.93
N THR A 510 -4.11 28.43 -4.74
CA THR A 510 -4.66 29.34 -3.71
C THR A 510 -4.85 30.76 -4.22
N ASN A 511 -3.91 31.27 -5.04
CA ASN A 511 -3.91 32.63 -5.58
C ASN A 511 -4.44 32.73 -7.02
N ARG A 512 -5.09 31.68 -7.52
CA ARG A 512 -5.69 31.64 -8.87
C ARG A 512 -7.19 31.95 -8.81
N SER A 513 -7.77 32.29 -9.96
CA SER A 513 -9.22 32.44 -10.11
C SER A 513 -9.98 31.12 -9.89
N ASP A 514 -11.21 31.22 -9.42
CA ASP A 514 -12.13 30.08 -9.32
C ASP A 514 -12.34 29.42 -10.68
N GLY A 515 -12.46 28.09 -10.70
CA GLY A 515 -12.48 27.29 -11.91
C GLY A 515 -11.09 26.88 -12.43
N THR A 516 -10.01 27.43 -11.89
CA THR A 516 -8.64 27.00 -12.22
C THR A 516 -8.35 25.62 -11.65
N PHE A 517 -7.87 24.70 -12.49
CA PHE A 517 -7.66 23.30 -12.12
C PHE A 517 -6.33 22.73 -12.61
N LEU A 518 -5.91 21.65 -11.95
CA LEU A 518 -4.80 20.81 -12.39
C LEU A 518 -5.09 19.34 -12.09
N VAL A 519 -4.49 18.46 -12.88
CA VAL A 519 -4.50 17.01 -12.64
C VAL A 519 -3.11 16.59 -12.21
N ARG A 520 -3.05 15.96 -11.04
CA ARG A 520 -1.79 15.50 -10.42
C ARG A 520 -1.76 13.98 -10.32
N GLN A 521 -0.58 13.43 -10.55
CA GLN A 521 -0.27 12.02 -10.32
C GLN A 521 0.21 11.85 -8.88
N ARG A 522 -0.26 10.82 -8.17
CA ARG A 522 0.16 10.60 -6.79
C ARG A 522 1.59 10.04 -6.75
N VAL A 523 2.46 10.68 -5.98
CA VAL A 523 3.90 10.34 -5.90
C VAL A 523 4.16 8.91 -5.38
N LYS A 524 3.20 8.32 -4.65
CA LYS A 524 3.29 6.95 -4.10
C LYS A 524 2.79 5.85 -5.07
N ASP A 525 2.00 6.22 -6.09
CA ASP A 525 1.44 5.28 -7.07
C ASP A 525 1.22 6.00 -8.41
N ALA A 526 2.01 5.65 -9.41
CA ALA A 526 1.95 6.23 -10.75
C ALA A 526 0.61 5.94 -11.49
N ALA A 527 -0.19 4.99 -11.01
CA ALA A 527 -1.49 4.67 -11.60
C ALA A 527 -2.66 5.46 -10.99
N GLU A 528 -2.44 6.22 -9.91
CA GLU A 528 -3.49 7.01 -9.23
C GLU A 528 -3.39 8.51 -9.55
N PHE A 529 -4.50 9.07 -10.04
CA PHE A 529 -4.63 10.50 -10.38
C PHE A 529 -5.60 11.22 -9.44
N ALA A 530 -5.49 12.54 -9.37
CA ALA A 530 -6.46 13.40 -8.69
C ALA A 530 -6.60 14.73 -9.41
N ILE A 531 -7.81 15.28 -9.41
CA ILE A 531 -8.10 16.64 -9.86
C ILE A 531 -8.05 17.56 -8.65
N SER A 532 -7.33 18.67 -8.75
CA SER A 532 -7.37 19.77 -7.78
C SER A 532 -7.94 21.00 -8.48
N ILE A 533 -8.94 21.66 -7.89
CA ILE A 533 -9.64 22.82 -8.48
C ILE A 533 -9.90 23.90 -7.42
N LYS A 534 -9.69 25.16 -7.78
CA LYS A 534 -10.04 26.32 -6.96
C LYS A 534 -11.55 26.62 -7.10
N PHE A 535 -12.28 26.68 -6.00
CA PHE A 535 -13.71 26.98 -5.99
C PHE A 535 -14.15 27.57 -4.64
N ASN A 536 -14.82 28.73 -4.66
CA ASN A 536 -15.30 29.46 -3.50
C ASN A 536 -14.21 29.65 -2.44
N VAL A 537 -13.06 30.22 -2.84
CA VAL A 537 -11.89 30.51 -1.99
C VAL A 537 -11.09 29.28 -1.54
N GLU A 538 -11.65 28.08 -1.60
CA GLU A 538 -10.99 26.84 -1.21
C GLU A 538 -10.45 26.05 -2.41
N VAL A 539 -9.46 25.19 -2.18
CA VAL A 539 -9.00 24.21 -3.17
C VAL A 539 -9.65 22.85 -2.85
N LYS A 540 -10.44 22.34 -3.79
CA LYS A 540 -11.08 21.02 -3.68
C LYS A 540 -10.27 19.97 -4.40
N HIS A 541 -10.27 18.74 -3.86
CA HIS A 541 -9.50 17.61 -4.40
C HIS A 541 -10.39 16.40 -4.64
N ILE A 542 -10.41 15.93 -5.89
CA ILE A 542 -11.24 14.82 -6.34
C ILE A 542 -10.32 13.65 -6.69
N LYS A 543 -10.56 12.48 -6.09
CA LYS A 543 -9.82 11.26 -6.42
C LYS A 543 -10.33 10.71 -7.76
N ILE A 544 -9.41 10.36 -8.66
CA ILE A 544 -9.73 9.57 -9.85
C ILE A 544 -9.40 8.12 -9.51
N THR A 545 -10.38 7.24 -9.65
CA THR A 545 -10.23 5.79 -9.47
C THR A 545 -10.09 5.12 -10.83
N THR A 546 -9.17 4.17 -10.90
CA THR A 546 -8.93 3.35 -12.10
C THR A 546 -9.37 1.93 -11.79
N SER A 547 -10.46 1.47 -12.39
CA SER A 547 -10.91 0.08 -12.29
C SER A 547 -11.25 -0.46 -13.68
N GLU A 548 -10.78 -1.67 -13.98
CA GLU A 548 -10.96 -2.36 -15.27
C GLU A 548 -10.40 -1.59 -16.49
N GLY A 549 -9.42 -0.70 -16.26
CA GLY A 549 -8.84 0.14 -17.31
C GLY A 549 -9.65 1.41 -17.63
N LEU A 550 -10.67 1.72 -16.85
CA LEU A 550 -11.50 2.92 -16.99
C LEU A 550 -11.30 3.90 -15.82
N TYR A 551 -11.32 5.19 -16.14
CA TYR A 551 -11.13 6.29 -15.20
C TYR A 551 -12.48 6.82 -14.72
N ARG A 552 -12.64 7.03 -13.41
CA ARG A 552 -13.89 7.47 -12.78
C ARG A 552 -13.61 8.49 -11.68
N ILE A 553 -14.46 9.51 -11.53
CA ILE A 553 -14.53 10.33 -10.30
C ILE A 553 -15.75 10.00 -9.44
N THR A 554 -16.75 9.33 -10.03
CA THR A 554 -17.91 8.74 -9.35
C THR A 554 -18.27 7.40 -10.01
N GLU A 555 -19.06 6.57 -9.33
CA GLU A 555 -19.52 5.28 -9.87
C GLU A 555 -20.50 5.43 -11.05
N ARG A 556 -21.08 6.62 -11.23
CA ARG A 556 -22.11 6.87 -12.23
C ARG A 556 -21.56 7.02 -13.66
N LYS A 557 -20.28 7.34 -13.81
CA LYS A 557 -19.69 7.65 -15.12
C LYS A 557 -18.24 7.20 -15.24
N ALA A 558 -17.90 6.56 -16.35
CA ALA A 558 -16.60 5.98 -16.63
C ALA A 558 -16.05 6.46 -17.99
N PHE A 559 -14.74 6.61 -18.07
CA PHE A 559 -14.02 7.16 -19.22
C PHE A 559 -12.86 6.25 -19.62
N ARG A 560 -12.55 6.18 -20.92
CA ARG A 560 -11.53 5.32 -21.50
C ARG A 560 -10.11 5.87 -21.30
N GLY A 561 -10.01 7.16 -20.98
CA GLY A 561 -8.75 7.82 -20.69
C GLY A 561 -8.92 9.02 -19.77
N LEU A 562 -7.81 9.44 -19.17
CA LEU A 562 -7.78 10.64 -18.32
C LEU A 562 -8.11 11.92 -19.12
N LEU A 563 -7.70 11.99 -20.39
CA LEU A 563 -8.01 13.09 -21.30
C LEU A 563 -9.53 13.23 -21.50
N GLU A 564 -10.20 12.14 -21.86
CA GLU A 564 -11.66 12.11 -22.08
C GLU A 564 -12.43 12.50 -20.82
N LEU A 565 -11.97 12.05 -19.64
CA LEU A 565 -12.54 12.44 -18.35
C LEU A 565 -12.43 13.96 -18.15
N VAL A 566 -11.24 14.52 -18.39
CA VAL A 566 -11.00 15.96 -18.23
C VAL A 566 -11.88 16.74 -19.21
N GLU A 567 -11.82 16.44 -20.51
CA GLU A 567 -12.61 17.11 -21.55
C GLU A 567 -14.11 17.10 -21.25
N PHE A 568 -14.63 15.97 -20.75
CA PHE A 568 -16.03 15.88 -20.34
C PHE A 568 -16.36 16.88 -19.23
N TYR A 569 -15.56 16.96 -18.16
CA TYR A 569 -15.81 17.88 -17.04
C TYR A 569 -15.34 19.32 -17.28
N GLN A 570 -14.66 19.60 -18.39
CA GLN A 570 -14.49 20.97 -18.89
C GLN A 570 -15.83 21.54 -19.41
N GLN A 571 -16.72 20.67 -19.89
CA GLN A 571 -18.01 21.06 -20.49
C GLN A 571 -19.22 20.77 -19.59
N ASN A 572 -19.08 19.87 -18.61
CA ASN A 572 -20.17 19.40 -17.76
C ASN A 572 -19.88 19.69 -16.28
N SER A 573 -20.84 20.28 -15.57
CA SER A 573 -20.66 20.70 -14.18
C SER A 573 -20.35 19.52 -13.27
N LEU A 574 -19.42 19.71 -12.35
CA LEU A 574 -19.11 18.76 -11.28
C LEU A 574 -20.26 18.62 -10.27
N LYS A 575 -21.29 19.49 -10.31
CA LYS A 575 -22.47 19.45 -9.44
C LYS A 575 -23.19 18.10 -9.46
N ASP A 576 -23.23 17.46 -10.64
CA ASP A 576 -23.90 16.18 -10.84
C ASP A 576 -23.25 15.05 -10.03
N CYS A 577 -21.96 15.21 -9.73
CA CYS A 577 -21.16 14.31 -8.91
C CYS A 577 -21.03 14.80 -7.46
N PHE A 578 -20.96 16.12 -7.26
CA PHE A 578 -20.69 16.78 -5.99
C PHE A 578 -21.60 18.01 -5.83
N LYS A 579 -22.74 17.86 -5.14
CA LYS A 579 -23.81 18.88 -5.05
C LYS A 579 -23.34 20.29 -4.63
N SER A 580 -22.23 20.39 -3.89
CA SER A 580 -21.64 21.64 -3.39
C SER A 580 -20.53 22.22 -4.28
N LEU A 581 -20.19 21.58 -5.40
CA LEU A 581 -19.13 21.97 -6.32
C LEU A 581 -19.73 22.22 -7.71
N ASP A 582 -20.47 23.32 -7.84
CA ASP A 582 -21.13 23.71 -9.09
C ASP A 582 -20.18 24.53 -9.97
N THR A 583 -19.25 23.82 -10.62
CA THR A 583 -18.30 24.40 -11.55
C THR A 583 -17.81 23.33 -12.53
N THR A 584 -17.25 23.77 -13.66
CA THR A 584 -16.53 22.92 -14.61
C THR A 584 -15.02 23.08 -14.42
N LEU A 585 -14.24 22.26 -15.10
CA LEU A 585 -12.78 22.41 -15.20
C LEU A 585 -12.46 23.56 -16.18
N GLN A 586 -12.54 24.81 -15.72
CA GLN A 586 -12.55 25.98 -16.60
C GLN A 586 -11.17 26.34 -17.14
N PHE A 587 -10.18 26.54 -16.25
CA PHE A 587 -8.87 27.09 -16.64
C PHE A 587 -7.73 26.14 -16.27
N PRO A 588 -6.97 25.60 -17.24
CA PRO A 588 -5.76 24.84 -16.98
C PRO A 588 -4.70 25.70 -16.26
N TYR A 589 -4.09 25.18 -15.19
CA TYR A 589 -3.18 25.99 -14.38
C TYR A 589 -1.92 26.52 -15.10
N LYS A 590 -1.43 25.86 -16.17
CA LYS A 590 -0.29 26.37 -16.97
C LYS A 590 -0.69 27.49 -17.94
N GLU A 591 -1.98 27.79 -18.08
CA GLU A 591 -2.43 28.91 -18.89
C GLU A 591 -2.12 30.24 -18.16
N PRO A 592 -1.47 31.21 -18.84
CA PRO A 592 -1.21 32.52 -18.25
C PRO A 592 -2.53 33.27 -18.06
N GLU A 593 -2.76 33.80 -16.85
CA GLU A 593 -3.93 34.62 -16.57
C GLU A 593 -3.89 35.86 -17.47
N ARG A 594 -4.78 35.92 -18.46
CA ARG A 594 -5.02 37.15 -19.21
C ARG A 594 -5.52 38.18 -18.19
N ARG A 595 -4.78 39.28 -18.02
CA ARG A 595 -5.27 40.48 -17.33
C ARG A 595 -6.55 40.93 -18.05
N ALA A 596 -7.70 40.50 -17.55
CA ALA A 596 -8.98 40.98 -18.01
C ALA A 596 -9.21 42.35 -17.37
N ILE A 597 -8.90 43.38 -18.16
CA ILE A 597 -9.55 44.67 -18.10
C ILE A 597 -11.06 44.43 -18.09
N SER A 598 -11.74 45.18 -17.23
CA SER A 598 -13.19 45.30 -17.09
C SER A 598 -13.94 45.29 -18.42
N LYS A 599 -14.90 44.35 -18.58
CA LYS A 599 -16.20 44.52 -19.26
C LYS A 599 -17.08 43.25 -19.11
N PRO A 600 -18.41 43.36 -19.31
CA PRO A 600 -19.43 43.23 -18.27
C PRO A 600 -19.97 41.81 -18.08
N PRO A 601 -20.60 41.50 -16.92
CA PRO A 601 -21.25 40.22 -16.72
C PRO A 601 -22.65 40.24 -17.35
N ALA A 602 -22.78 39.63 -18.53
CA ALA A 602 -24.08 39.21 -19.06
C ALA A 602 -24.30 37.73 -18.68
N GLY A 603 -25.01 37.52 -17.58
CA GLY A 603 -25.32 36.18 -17.05
C GLY A 603 -26.10 36.20 -15.74
N SER A 604 -27.13 37.06 -15.69
CA SER A 604 -28.25 37.16 -14.73
C SER A 604 -28.26 36.25 -13.48
N SER A 605 -27.82 36.77 -12.34
CA SER A 605 -28.50 36.51 -11.07
C SER A 605 -29.68 37.47 -11.01
N LYS A 606 -30.92 36.98 -11.12
CA LYS A 606 -32.11 37.80 -10.90
C LYS A 606 -32.12 38.26 -9.44
N TYR A 607 -31.85 39.55 -9.21
CA TYR A 607 -32.11 40.20 -7.92
C TYR A 607 -33.60 40.53 -7.86
N PHE A 608 -34.22 40.38 -6.69
CA PHE A 608 -35.67 40.54 -6.49
C PHE A 608 -36.13 42.01 -6.40
N GLY A 609 -35.19 42.96 -6.38
CA GLY A 609 -35.42 44.39 -6.22
C GLY A 609 -34.30 45.04 -5.41
N THR A 610 -34.40 46.35 -5.18
CA THR A 610 -33.55 47.10 -4.25
C THR A 610 -34.35 47.60 -3.07
N ALA A 611 -33.74 47.60 -1.89
CA ALA A 611 -34.30 48.14 -0.67
C ALA A 611 -33.38 49.23 -0.13
N LYS A 612 -33.94 50.31 0.41
CA LYS A 612 -33.20 51.35 1.13
C LYS A 612 -33.29 51.12 2.63
N ALA A 613 -32.17 51.10 3.34
CA ALA A 613 -32.16 51.02 4.79
C ALA A 613 -32.75 52.30 5.41
N ARG A 614 -33.76 52.13 6.28
CA ARG A 614 -34.37 53.23 7.04
C ARG A 614 -33.73 53.41 8.42
N TYR A 615 -33.03 52.40 8.91
CA TYR A 615 -32.39 52.43 10.22
C TYR A 615 -31.05 51.70 10.16
N ASP A 616 -30.13 52.11 11.01
CA ASP A 616 -28.87 51.40 11.23
C ASP A 616 -29.13 50.01 11.83
N PHE A 617 -28.42 49.00 11.34
CA PHE A 617 -28.42 47.66 11.86
C PHE A 617 -26.99 47.12 11.97
N CYS A 618 -26.59 46.65 13.15
CA CYS A 618 -25.27 46.06 13.37
C CYS A 618 -25.34 44.53 13.35
N ALA A 619 -24.67 43.91 12.38
CA ALA A 619 -24.55 42.45 12.30
C ALA A 619 -23.88 41.88 13.55
N ARG A 620 -24.46 40.82 14.11
CA ARG A 620 -23.96 40.14 15.31
C ARG A 620 -22.93 39.06 15.01
N ASP A 621 -22.95 38.54 13.79
CA ASP A 621 -21.99 37.55 13.31
C ASP A 621 -21.72 37.68 11.80
N ARG A 622 -20.87 36.80 11.25
CA ARG A 622 -20.42 36.85 9.86
C ARG A 622 -21.49 36.47 8.83
N SER A 623 -22.65 35.98 9.26
CA SER A 623 -23.78 35.63 8.40
C SER A 623 -24.78 36.77 8.22
N GLU A 624 -24.76 37.77 9.11
CA GLU A 624 -25.59 38.96 9.07
C GLU A 624 -24.91 40.13 8.32
N LEU A 625 -25.71 41.03 7.75
CA LEU A 625 -25.25 42.19 6.99
C LEU A 625 -25.54 43.47 7.78
N SER A 626 -24.50 44.22 8.14
CA SER A 626 -24.69 45.53 8.77
C SER A 626 -25.25 46.53 7.75
N LEU A 627 -26.23 47.32 8.17
CA LEU A 627 -26.85 48.38 7.38
C LEU A 627 -26.61 49.73 8.05
N LYS A 628 -26.45 50.78 7.26
CA LYS A 628 -26.60 52.17 7.71
C LYS A 628 -27.81 52.80 7.05
N GLU A 629 -28.51 53.67 7.77
CA GLU A 629 -29.62 54.45 7.24
C GLU A 629 -29.19 55.16 5.95
N GLY A 630 -29.97 54.96 4.89
CA GLY A 630 -29.71 55.47 3.55
C GLY A 630 -29.02 54.48 2.61
N ASP A 631 -28.48 53.36 3.09
CA ASP A 631 -27.84 52.34 2.27
C ASP A 631 -28.83 51.70 1.27
N ILE A 632 -28.37 51.42 0.04
CA ILE A 632 -29.16 50.72 -0.99
C ILE A 632 -28.69 49.27 -1.10
N ILE A 633 -29.58 48.34 -0.77
CA ILE A 633 -29.32 46.91 -0.69
C ILE A 633 -29.95 46.21 -1.88
N LYS A 634 -29.17 45.38 -2.58
CA LYS A 634 -29.69 44.49 -3.63
C LYS A 634 -30.28 43.24 -2.99
N ILE A 635 -31.58 43.01 -3.18
CA ILE A 635 -32.27 41.88 -2.55
C ILE A 635 -31.99 40.60 -3.37
N LEU A 636 -31.33 39.64 -2.73
CA LEU A 636 -30.99 38.34 -3.30
C LEU A 636 -32.04 37.26 -2.98
N SER A 637 -32.68 37.32 -1.82
CA SER A 637 -33.76 36.40 -1.44
C SER A 637 -34.61 36.96 -0.31
N LYS A 638 -35.94 36.86 -0.48
CA LYS A 638 -36.94 37.14 0.58
C LYS A 638 -37.50 35.87 1.23
N LYS A 639 -37.08 34.68 0.79
CA LYS A 639 -37.60 33.37 1.24
C LYS A 639 -36.90 32.81 2.49
N GLY A 640 -36.25 33.69 3.27
CA GLY A 640 -35.49 33.32 4.47
C GLY A 640 -36.33 33.14 5.72
N GLN A 641 -35.68 33.19 6.89
CA GLN A 641 -36.34 33.19 8.19
C GLN A 641 -37.36 34.35 8.27
N GLN A 642 -38.52 34.12 8.89
CA GLN A 642 -39.60 35.12 8.97
C GLN A 642 -39.05 36.46 9.50
N GLY A 643 -39.14 37.51 8.68
CA GLY A 643 -38.65 38.86 9.01
C GLY A 643 -37.19 39.15 8.62
N TRP A 644 -36.47 38.23 7.96
CA TRP A 644 -35.08 38.41 7.53
C TRP A 644 -34.90 38.15 6.03
N TRP A 645 -34.25 39.10 5.36
CA TRP A 645 -33.93 39.02 3.94
C TRP A 645 -32.43 38.86 3.72
N ARG A 646 -32.07 38.24 2.60
CA ARG A 646 -30.69 38.12 2.18
C ARG A 646 -30.43 39.12 1.08
N GLY A 647 -29.37 39.91 1.21
CA GLY A 647 -29.00 40.87 0.18
C GLY A 647 -27.52 41.19 0.17
N GLU A 648 -27.16 42.05 -0.76
CA GLU A 648 -25.79 42.43 -1.05
C GLU A 648 -25.63 43.94 -0.95
N ILE A 649 -24.62 44.37 -0.20
CA ILE A 649 -24.18 45.76 -0.14
C ILE A 649 -22.64 45.83 -0.16
N TYR A 650 -22.09 46.72 -0.98
CA TYR A 650 -20.63 46.89 -1.14
C TYR A 650 -19.87 45.56 -1.39
N GLY A 651 -20.49 44.61 -2.11
CA GLY A 651 -19.91 43.29 -2.40
C GLY A 651 -19.94 42.28 -1.24
N ARG A 652 -20.56 42.62 -0.10
CA ARG A 652 -20.81 41.69 1.01
C ARG A 652 -22.24 41.18 0.97
N ILE A 653 -22.39 39.87 1.14
CA ILE A 653 -23.68 39.18 1.17
C ILE A 653 -23.96 38.70 2.59
N GLY A 654 -25.14 39.02 3.11
CA GLY A 654 -25.56 38.57 4.44
C GLY A 654 -27.06 38.75 4.66
N TRP A 655 -27.52 38.34 5.84
CA TRP A 655 -28.90 38.46 6.29
C TRP A 655 -29.13 39.77 7.02
N PHE A 656 -30.24 40.46 6.73
CA PHE A 656 -30.64 41.67 7.44
C PHE A 656 -32.15 41.65 7.72
N PRO A 657 -32.62 42.32 8.78
CA PRO A 657 -34.04 42.34 9.13
C PRO A 657 -34.86 43.15 8.12
N SER A 658 -35.92 42.56 7.58
CA SER A 658 -36.71 43.15 6.50
C SER A 658 -37.49 44.40 6.92
N ASN A 659 -37.77 44.57 8.21
CA ASN A 659 -38.44 45.76 8.75
C ASN A 659 -37.50 46.97 8.92
N TYR A 660 -36.20 46.81 8.67
CA TYR A 660 -35.21 47.90 8.72
C TYR A 660 -34.99 48.54 7.36
N VAL A 661 -35.66 48.04 6.31
CA VAL A 661 -35.54 48.52 4.95
C VAL A 661 -36.91 48.83 4.36
N GLU A 662 -36.94 49.73 3.38
CA GLU A 662 -38.09 49.99 2.53
C GLU A 662 -37.74 49.62 1.09
N GLU A 663 -38.63 48.93 0.41
CA GLU A 663 -38.41 48.57 -0.99
C GLU A 663 -38.67 49.77 -1.90
N ASP A 664 -37.70 50.09 -2.76
CA ASP A 664 -37.90 51.05 -3.83
C ASP A 664 -38.66 50.35 -4.96
N TYR A 665 -39.97 50.59 -5.05
CA TYR A 665 -40.78 50.18 -6.20
C TYR A 665 -40.57 51.17 -7.34
N SER A 666 -39.37 51.15 -7.93
CA SER A 666 -39.11 51.87 -9.17
C SER A 666 -39.64 51.04 -10.35
N GLU A 667 -40.91 51.24 -10.73
CA GLU A 667 -41.38 50.90 -12.07
C GLU A 667 -40.51 51.68 -13.07
N TYR A 668 -39.70 51.00 -13.86
CA TYR A 668 -39.32 51.28 -15.25
C TYR A 668 -38.08 50.43 -15.60
N CYS A 669 -38.39 49.29 -16.21
CA CYS A 669 -37.59 48.33 -17.00
C CYS A 669 -36.07 48.29 -16.84
#